data_AF-A0A2C9GR19-F1
#
_entry.id   AF-A0A2C9GR19-F1
#
_cell.length_a   1.000
_cell.length_b   1.000
_cell.length_c   1.000
_cell.angle_alpha   90.00
_cell.angle_beta   90.00
_cell.angle_gamma   90.00
#
_symmetry.space_group_name_H-M   'P 1'
#
loop_
_entity.id
_entity.type
_entity.pdbx_description
1 polymer ?
#
loop_
_entity_poly.entity_id
_entity_poly.type
_entity_poly.pdbx_seq_one_letter_code
_entity_poly.pdbx_strand_id
1 'polypeptide(L)'
;MRRKSRFEVVALVLLAFALPVKPDEKLAYSVAKNDHSIESVCVGVNAGIHPHPDPALCYVFITCTFEQSTAYQCAEGFVFDRAMLRCIPGDRDQCPERTEPDWDQFCSGVSYAFYAYPAVCWEFVFCSLGNANRYSCPMGEIWSQREGACLPGNWDTCELLELELSCQNRSNGVLPHPTDCTSFLECNNGQTTISECSRGEVFDQTLERCVAGNTETCVRADNVCRDRADGTVLAHPNECDLFMLCQGGQEVANPCPSGEILNVQAQFCVPGNADTCQFHPVETMCQNASVGAIYPHPNSCTQFVSCITSQGVTTFCPAGQIFHAPSGSCRVGNTNTCELIVDVCEGQADFSVLQHPSICSLFIWCQGGTVTAQPCPNGEILRPDAQFCVPGNQLTCEFDPIDRMCVGQIDSVSFPHPTECAKFVACLRGETLVQTCPKGSVYHASTRSCVPGNDDTCERFDSICSGRPDGIIPHPTTCNAFVYCTSGQAVFEQCGPGTIFKQGMSGCVVGNTETCTEAKTICTDHADHTLVGHPSECNLIVVCMMQQPTLRSCPVGEIFNSTTLLCIPGDLNTCQVHPVETMCRNRPYGAVYPHPSDCTQFVRCAGEQPNVQVCPAGHVLHHSSMSCRPGDTNTCEVMENVCQNQTDGVILQHPSLCGHFVWCQSGAITINPCPVGEILRPDVQFCVPGNLTTCEYAPIDRMCLGQADHIRFPHPTECASFVACQGQNGVVQSCPAGSVYSAKARSCMPGNEATCERFENICFGRPESMIAHPNTCTAYIHCSSNLAVYQQCAPGTVFEPSLGGCVVGNTETCTRNDGMCVGQPDGSILTHPNECDLYILCVSQQAAPLRCPPGEILNEQAQICAPGNVTSCQFNPVETMCHNKLNNAIYPHPNECWRFVQCSDGQGIVKDCPPGEILHGSTRTCRPGNTVTCQFLDGVCQGRPDGWVIEHQSLCGHFIQCQQGVASVHSCPGGEILRPDAQLCVPGNPTSCVFDPVEKMCMGRPDGRVYPHPNNCTQYLRCQNSQPTLETCRPGTIFRATTQSCVAGNGDTCTFLDYSCAGRPDGVIPHPEGCALFLLCTSGFTAAFRCPEGEILHPEFLICAAGNADDCSLAPVTTEPSIISVCEGRPDGNYTHPLLCYMFIHCTNGATEIRSCPKDQIFVGAIRGCAPGNQESCIPL
;
A
#
# COMPACT_ATOMS: atom_id res chain seq x y z
N MET A 1 44.53 52.56 72.61
CA MET A 1 45.92 52.65 73.11
C MET A 1 46.45 51.26 73.44
N ARG A 2 47.62 50.90 72.89
CA ARG A 2 48.76 50.13 73.46
C ARG A 2 48.55 48.87 74.33
N ARG A 3 49.23 47.77 73.88
CA ARG A 3 50.27 46.92 74.56
C ARG A 3 49.86 46.12 75.83
N LYS A 4 50.45 44.98 76.26
CA LYS A 4 51.69 44.22 75.95
C LYS A 4 51.74 42.88 76.76
N SER A 5 52.64 41.97 76.34
CA SER A 5 53.62 41.13 77.11
C SER A 5 53.30 39.71 77.67
N ARG A 6 54.08 38.73 77.14
CA ARG A 6 55.20 37.90 77.72
C ARG A 6 55.05 36.83 78.86
N PHE A 7 55.71 35.66 78.62
CA PHE A 7 56.63 34.80 79.45
C PHE A 7 56.22 33.41 80.09
N GLU A 8 57.06 32.38 79.79
CA GLU A 8 57.76 31.29 80.57
C GLU A 8 57.16 30.07 81.40
N VAL A 9 57.74 28.86 81.10
CA VAL A 9 58.26 27.62 81.81
C VAL A 9 57.64 26.89 83.07
N VAL A 10 57.64 25.51 83.03
CA VAL A 10 58.02 24.43 84.05
C VAL A 10 56.97 23.34 84.49
N ALA A 11 57.31 22.05 84.18
CA ALA A 11 57.27 20.70 84.86
C ALA A 11 56.09 20.01 85.64
N LEU A 12 55.95 18.66 85.37
CA LEU A 12 55.54 17.43 86.15
C LEU A 12 54.18 17.37 86.91
N VAL A 13 53.37 16.28 87.05
CA VAL A 13 53.30 14.86 86.59
C VAL A 13 51.96 14.18 87.09
N LEU A 14 51.48 13.15 86.37
CA LEU A 14 50.57 11.99 86.70
C LEU A 14 49.06 12.14 87.07
N LEU A 15 48.17 11.50 86.26
CA LEU A 15 47.28 10.36 86.63
C LEU A 15 46.46 9.86 85.41
N ALA A 16 46.12 8.56 85.40
CA ALA A 16 45.89 7.74 84.22
C ALA A 16 44.45 7.72 83.67
N PHE A 17 44.32 8.00 82.36
CA PHE A 17 43.30 7.52 81.43
C PHE A 17 43.95 7.54 80.03
N ALA A 18 43.86 6.46 79.25
CA ALA A 18 44.29 6.48 77.85
C ALA A 18 43.26 7.28 77.03
N LEU A 19 43.57 8.53 76.62
CA LEU A 19 42.78 9.40 75.73
C LEU A 19 43.72 10.43 75.02
N PRO A 20 43.27 11.20 74.01
CA PRO A 20 43.43 11.01 72.56
C PRO A 20 44.51 11.93 71.90
N VAL A 21 44.99 11.56 70.71
CA VAL A 21 45.94 12.36 69.89
C VAL A 21 45.25 13.61 69.28
N LYS A 22 45.95 14.76 69.19
CA LYS A 22 45.46 16.04 68.59
C LYS A 22 45.66 16.09 67.06
N PRO A 23 44.87 16.89 66.29
CA PRO A 23 44.63 16.65 64.87
C PRO A 23 45.53 17.37 63.83
N ASP A 24 46.52 18.19 64.20
CA ASP A 24 47.12 19.19 63.28
C ASP A 24 48.68 19.24 63.23
N GLU A 25 49.40 18.12 63.26
CA GLU A 25 50.88 18.13 63.10
C GLU A 25 51.30 17.90 61.63
N LYS A 26 52.16 18.78 61.06
CA LYS A 26 52.64 18.75 59.66
C LYS A 26 54.08 18.22 59.60
N LEU A 27 54.36 17.27 58.70
CA LEU A 27 55.68 16.63 58.56
C LEU A 27 56.27 16.89 57.17
N ALA A 28 57.58 17.12 57.09
CA ALA A 28 58.27 17.34 55.83
C ALA A 28 58.28 16.05 54.99
N TYR A 29 57.89 16.17 53.71
CA TYR A 29 57.81 15.04 52.79
C TYR A 29 59.11 14.96 51.98
N SER A 30 59.83 13.84 52.03
CA SER A 30 61.10 13.69 51.32
C SER A 30 60.88 13.29 49.86
N VAL A 31 61.13 14.22 48.94
CA VAL A 31 60.93 14.06 47.48
C VAL A 31 62.20 13.50 46.82
N ALA A 32 62.04 12.59 45.85
CA ALA A 32 63.15 12.05 45.06
C ALA A 32 63.67 13.10 44.05
N LYS A 33 64.99 13.10 43.76
CA LYS A 33 65.72 14.25 43.21
C LYS A 33 65.39 14.68 41.75
N ASN A 34 64.43 14.06 41.06
CA ASN A 34 64.08 14.31 39.64
C ASN A 34 62.58 14.07 39.35
N ASP A 35 61.69 14.54 40.22
CA ASP A 35 60.24 14.45 39.96
C ASP A 35 59.71 15.74 39.30
N HIS A 36 59.68 15.76 37.96
CA HIS A 36 59.19 16.91 37.17
C HIS A 36 57.69 17.17 37.32
N SER A 37 56.94 16.23 37.91
CA SER A 37 55.50 16.40 38.17
C SER A 37 55.23 17.39 39.31
N ILE A 38 56.15 17.57 40.25
CA ILE A 38 56.03 18.51 41.38
C ILE A 38 56.52 19.91 40.99
N GLU A 39 57.48 20.00 40.06
CA GLU A 39 58.01 21.27 39.55
C GLU A 39 57.01 21.97 38.61
N SER A 40 56.25 21.21 37.81
CA SER A 40 55.28 21.77 36.85
C SER A 40 54.03 22.37 37.50
N VAL A 41 53.67 21.96 38.73
CA VAL A 41 52.47 22.44 39.45
C VAL A 41 52.52 23.95 39.72
N CYS A 42 53.72 24.50 39.90
CA CYS A 42 53.89 25.90 40.26
C CYS A 42 54.28 26.79 39.06
N VAL A 43 54.41 26.26 37.84
CA VAL A 43 54.83 27.05 36.66
C VAL A 43 53.71 28.01 36.25
N GLY A 44 53.99 29.31 36.33
CA GLY A 44 52.99 30.37 36.17
C GLY A 44 52.13 30.67 37.42
N VAL A 45 52.47 30.09 38.58
CA VAL A 45 51.73 30.27 39.85
C VAL A 45 52.59 31.02 40.89
N ASN A 46 52.19 32.26 41.23
CA ASN A 46 52.98 33.13 42.10
C ASN A 46 52.92 32.79 43.61
N ALA A 47 51.81 32.30 44.14
CA ALA A 47 51.72 31.78 45.51
C ALA A 47 50.45 30.93 45.70
N GLY A 48 50.55 29.76 46.32
CA GLY A 48 49.39 28.87 46.50
C GLY A 48 49.70 27.58 47.26
N ILE A 49 48.67 26.92 47.79
CA ILE A 49 48.78 25.59 48.39
C ILE A 49 47.92 24.66 47.54
N HIS A 50 48.54 23.66 46.95
CA HIS A 50 47.95 22.76 45.98
C HIS A 50 48.04 21.32 46.51
N PRO A 51 47.03 20.48 46.30
CA PRO A 51 47.17 19.06 46.56
C PRO A 51 48.25 18.48 45.63
N HIS A 52 48.83 17.34 46.02
CA HIS A 52 49.76 16.65 45.13
C HIS A 52 49.07 16.30 43.78
N PRO A 53 49.76 16.42 42.63
CA PRO A 53 49.18 16.13 41.32
C PRO A 53 48.82 14.66 41.16
N ASP A 54 49.56 13.77 41.81
CA ASP A 54 49.16 12.36 41.99
C ASP A 54 47.98 12.26 42.99
N PRO A 55 46.79 11.82 42.54
CA PRO A 55 45.60 11.69 43.39
C PRO A 55 45.74 10.59 44.46
N ALA A 56 46.66 9.62 44.31
CA ALA A 56 46.93 8.60 45.31
C ALA A 56 47.70 9.15 46.53
N LEU A 57 48.33 10.32 46.40
CA LEU A 57 49.04 11.02 47.49
C LEU A 57 48.16 12.10 48.12
N CYS A 58 46.88 11.82 48.37
CA CYS A 58 45.92 12.80 48.91
C CYS A 58 46.25 13.30 50.33
N TYR A 59 47.20 12.67 51.02
CA TYR A 59 47.74 13.13 52.31
C TYR A 59 48.97 14.03 52.16
N VAL A 60 49.42 14.30 50.93
CA VAL A 60 50.56 15.16 50.57
C VAL A 60 50.05 16.40 49.83
N PHE A 61 50.64 17.55 50.13
CA PHE A 61 50.30 18.82 49.49
C PHE A 61 51.55 19.66 49.23
N ILE A 62 51.51 20.45 48.16
CA ILE A 62 52.60 21.27 47.65
C ILE A 62 52.28 22.73 47.92
N THR A 63 53.22 23.46 48.49
CA THR A 63 53.15 24.92 48.59
C THR A 63 54.00 25.53 47.49
N CYS A 64 53.40 26.36 46.66
CA CYS A 64 54.05 27.16 45.62
C CYS A 64 54.33 28.56 46.18
N THR A 65 55.56 29.04 46.05
CA THR A 65 55.92 30.43 46.32
C THR A 65 56.88 30.91 45.24
N PHE A 66 56.46 31.92 44.46
CA PHE A 66 57.17 32.45 43.29
C PHE A 66 57.64 31.33 42.35
N GLU A 67 56.69 30.49 41.93
CA GLU A 67 56.91 29.35 41.03
C GLU A 67 57.80 28.22 41.60
N GLN A 68 58.26 28.33 42.85
CA GLN A 68 59.03 27.27 43.52
C GLN A 68 58.12 26.38 44.37
N SER A 69 58.19 25.06 44.14
CA SER A 69 57.41 24.05 44.85
C SER A 69 58.11 23.51 46.09
N THR A 70 57.36 23.30 47.18
CA THR A 70 57.82 22.60 48.39
C THR A 70 56.73 21.67 48.90
N ALA A 71 57.03 20.39 49.11
CA ALA A 71 56.02 19.37 49.46
C ALA A 71 55.99 19.04 50.97
N TYR A 72 54.80 18.83 51.51
CA TYR A 72 54.52 18.48 52.90
C TYR A 72 53.48 17.37 52.99
N GLN A 73 53.51 16.57 54.06
CA GLN A 73 52.49 15.55 54.31
C GLN A 73 51.75 15.80 55.64
N CYS A 74 50.49 15.36 55.69
CA CYS A 74 49.65 15.35 56.89
C CYS A 74 50.16 14.33 57.93
N ALA A 75 49.57 14.30 59.14
CA ALA A 75 49.82 13.25 60.16
C ALA A 75 49.00 11.98 59.89
N GLU A 76 49.42 10.82 60.40
CA GLU A 76 48.74 9.53 60.17
C GLU A 76 47.24 9.57 60.55
N GLY A 77 46.40 9.01 59.68
CA GLY A 77 44.94 9.04 59.80
C GLY A 77 44.26 10.34 59.30
N PHE A 78 45.03 11.23 58.66
CA PHE A 78 44.55 12.48 58.08
C PHE A 78 44.98 12.62 56.61
N VAL A 79 44.10 13.19 55.80
CA VAL A 79 44.26 13.52 54.38
C VAL A 79 44.09 15.02 54.16
N PHE A 80 44.68 15.56 53.09
CA PHE A 80 44.63 17.00 52.81
C PHE A 80 43.37 17.36 52.03
N ASP A 81 42.54 18.23 52.61
CA ASP A 81 41.31 18.70 51.99
C ASP A 81 41.57 19.94 51.12
N ARG A 82 41.25 19.87 49.82
CA ARG A 82 41.51 20.96 48.84
C ARG A 82 40.63 22.20 49.05
N ALA A 83 39.43 22.03 49.60
CA ALA A 83 38.47 23.13 49.78
C ALA A 83 38.74 23.91 51.07
N MET A 84 39.16 23.21 52.12
CA MET A 84 39.52 23.79 53.42
C MET A 84 41.01 24.08 53.56
N LEU A 85 41.84 23.64 52.59
CA LEU A 85 43.30 23.80 52.53
C LEU A 85 44.01 23.37 53.82
N ARG A 86 43.53 22.29 54.44
CA ARG A 86 44.06 21.75 55.70
C ARG A 86 43.92 20.23 55.76
N CYS A 87 44.68 19.61 56.64
CA CYS A 87 44.55 18.18 56.91
C CYS A 87 43.29 17.93 57.73
N ILE A 88 42.46 16.98 57.30
CA ILE A 88 41.24 16.55 57.99
C ILE A 88 41.31 15.04 58.23
N PRO A 89 40.58 14.50 59.22
CA PRO A 89 40.54 13.06 59.46
C PRO A 89 40.04 12.36 58.21
N GLY A 90 40.79 11.38 57.72
CA GLY A 90 40.46 10.65 56.50
C GLY A 90 41.44 9.54 56.24
N ASP A 91 40.96 8.52 55.56
CA ASP A 91 41.73 7.31 55.29
C ASP A 91 42.69 7.55 54.12
N ARG A 92 43.98 7.36 54.38
CA ARG A 92 45.04 7.59 53.38
C ARG A 92 45.02 6.54 52.29
N ASP A 93 44.46 5.37 52.59
CA ASP A 93 44.34 4.24 51.68
C ASP A 93 43.05 4.33 50.84
N GLN A 94 42.20 5.34 51.09
CA GLN A 94 40.97 5.63 50.34
C GLN A 94 40.87 7.12 50.00
N CYS A 95 41.84 7.61 49.20
CA CYS A 95 41.80 8.95 48.65
C CYS A 95 40.56 9.14 47.74
N PRO A 96 39.68 10.15 47.96
CA PRO A 96 38.49 10.33 47.14
C PRO A 96 38.81 10.80 45.71
N GLU A 97 38.05 10.33 44.71
CA GLU A 97 38.18 10.70 43.29
C GLU A 97 38.00 12.20 43.03
N ARG A 98 38.80 12.77 42.12
CA ARG A 98 38.78 14.19 41.75
C ARG A 98 37.54 14.52 40.92
N THR A 99 36.61 15.30 41.46
CA THR A 99 35.60 16.01 40.65
C THR A 99 36.21 17.18 39.90
N GLU A 100 35.75 17.39 38.65
CA GLU A 100 36.11 18.47 37.71
C GLU A 100 36.18 19.84 38.42
N PRO A 101 37.12 20.73 38.02
CA PRO A 101 37.17 22.08 38.58
C PRO A 101 35.95 22.87 38.12
N ASP A 102 35.33 23.59 39.06
CA ASP A 102 34.40 24.66 38.72
C ASP A 102 35.20 25.77 38.02
N TRP A 103 35.22 25.75 36.68
CA TRP A 103 36.01 26.63 35.85
C TRP A 103 35.63 28.10 36.01
N ASP A 104 34.37 28.39 36.35
CA ASP A 104 33.90 29.75 36.64
C ASP A 104 34.46 30.25 37.97
N GLN A 105 34.53 29.38 38.98
CA GLN A 105 35.21 29.70 40.23
C GLN A 105 36.73 29.82 40.04
N PHE A 106 37.34 29.00 39.18
CA PHE A 106 38.78 29.00 38.90
C PHE A 106 39.25 30.23 38.11
N CYS A 107 38.57 30.58 37.01
CA CYS A 107 38.91 31.73 36.19
C CYS A 107 38.65 33.07 36.91
N SER A 108 37.83 33.10 37.99
CA SER A 108 37.56 34.31 38.79
C SER A 108 38.82 34.98 39.38
N GLY A 109 39.92 34.21 39.54
CA GLY A 109 41.21 34.68 40.07
C GLY A 109 42.30 34.93 39.01
N VAL A 110 42.03 34.69 37.72
CA VAL A 110 43.04 34.68 36.65
C VAL A 110 42.53 35.43 35.41
N SER A 111 43.29 36.41 34.92
CA SER A 111 42.75 37.40 33.99
C SER A 111 42.81 37.01 32.50
N TYR A 112 43.86 36.31 32.05
CA TYR A 112 44.08 35.91 30.65
C TYR A 112 45.04 34.72 30.55
N ALA A 113 44.52 33.51 30.33
CA ALA A 113 45.35 32.30 30.13
C ALA A 113 44.58 31.15 29.47
N PHE A 114 45.31 30.33 28.71
CA PHE A 114 44.79 29.14 28.03
C PHE A 114 45.22 27.88 28.79
N TYR A 115 44.30 26.95 28.95
CA TYR A 115 44.51 25.69 29.66
C TYR A 115 43.86 24.56 28.86
N ALA A 116 44.60 23.49 28.59
CA ALA A 116 44.03 22.27 28.01
C ALA A 116 42.87 21.75 28.87
N TYR A 117 41.81 21.23 28.24
CA TYR A 117 40.68 20.67 28.96
C TYR A 117 41.07 19.30 29.53
N PRO A 118 40.79 19.00 30.81
CA PRO A 118 41.07 17.70 31.38
C PRO A 118 40.21 16.64 30.68
N ALA A 119 40.84 15.57 30.23
CA ALA A 119 40.24 14.38 29.62
C ALA A 119 39.74 14.46 28.17
N VAL A 120 39.82 15.63 27.51
CA VAL A 120 39.46 15.76 26.08
C VAL A 120 40.52 16.57 25.34
N CYS A 121 41.41 15.91 24.60
CA CYS A 121 42.62 16.54 24.06
C CYS A 121 42.41 17.44 22.84
N TRP A 122 41.27 17.35 22.17
CA TRP A 122 40.85 18.34 21.18
C TRP A 122 40.16 19.55 21.81
N GLU A 123 40.13 19.68 23.15
CA GLU A 123 39.45 20.78 23.84
C GLU A 123 40.37 21.60 24.76
N PHE A 124 40.05 22.89 24.93
CA PHE A 124 40.79 23.82 25.79
C PHE A 124 39.90 24.95 26.36
N VAL A 125 40.33 25.52 27.49
CA VAL A 125 39.67 26.62 28.22
C VAL A 125 40.53 27.87 28.13
N PHE A 126 39.89 28.98 27.74
CA PHE A 126 40.45 30.31 27.81
C PHE A 126 39.76 31.10 28.93
N CYS A 127 40.49 31.33 30.03
CA CYS A 127 40.04 32.26 31.06
C CYS A 127 40.25 33.69 30.55
N SER A 128 39.17 34.46 30.40
CA SER A 128 39.24 35.88 30.04
C SER A 128 38.39 36.71 30.99
N LEU A 129 39.02 37.66 31.71
CA LEU A 129 38.36 38.61 32.61
C LEU A 129 37.44 37.97 33.66
N GLY A 130 37.82 36.80 34.19
CA GLY A 130 37.03 36.11 35.20
C GLY A 130 36.08 35.03 34.66
N ASN A 131 35.89 34.94 33.34
CA ASN A 131 34.99 33.99 32.70
C ASN A 131 35.77 32.86 32.03
N ALA A 132 35.30 31.62 32.19
CA ALA A 132 35.82 30.45 31.52
C ALA A 132 35.14 30.28 30.15
N ASN A 133 35.90 30.33 29.06
CA ASN A 133 35.37 30.06 27.72
C ASN A 133 36.00 28.78 27.18
N ARG A 134 35.19 27.77 26.87
CA ARG A 134 35.62 26.46 26.36
C ARG A 134 35.60 26.45 24.83
N TYR A 135 36.59 25.81 24.23
CA TYR A 135 36.78 25.73 22.77
C TYR A 135 37.25 24.32 22.38
N SER A 136 36.91 23.90 21.15
CA SER A 136 37.27 22.59 20.59
C SER A 136 37.99 22.76 19.24
N CYS A 137 38.94 21.89 18.94
CA CYS A 137 39.70 21.83 17.70
C CYS A 137 38.87 21.20 16.55
N PRO A 138 39.19 21.48 15.27
CA PRO A 138 38.53 20.87 14.11
C PRO A 138 38.72 19.33 14.04
N MET A 139 37.80 18.62 13.37
CA MET A 139 37.84 17.15 13.25
C MET A 139 39.17 16.65 12.67
N GLY A 140 39.85 15.76 13.41
CA GLY A 140 41.17 15.24 13.05
C GLY A 140 42.35 16.07 13.55
N GLU A 141 42.13 17.10 14.39
CA GLU A 141 43.18 17.90 15.04
C GLU A 141 43.05 17.96 16.58
N ILE A 142 44.17 18.04 17.32
CA ILE A 142 44.21 18.08 18.80
C ILE A 142 44.97 19.30 19.34
N TRP A 143 44.66 19.75 20.58
CA TRP A 143 45.20 20.97 21.19
C TRP A 143 46.58 20.77 21.83
N SER A 144 47.57 21.56 21.40
CA SER A 144 48.91 21.57 22.00
C SER A 144 49.08 22.74 22.98
N GLN A 145 49.19 22.45 24.29
CA GLN A 145 49.42 23.48 25.32
C GLN A 145 50.79 24.18 25.18
N ARG A 146 51.78 23.51 24.56
CA ARG A 146 53.12 24.05 24.34
C ARG A 146 53.14 25.06 23.18
N GLU A 147 52.54 24.69 22.06
CA GLU A 147 52.52 25.51 20.83
C GLU A 147 51.35 26.51 20.82
N GLY A 148 50.34 26.27 21.67
CA GLY A 148 49.14 27.09 21.77
C GLY A 148 48.24 27.03 20.54
N ALA A 149 48.18 25.89 19.85
CA ALA A 149 47.44 25.70 18.60
C ALA A 149 46.91 24.25 18.43
N CYS A 150 45.92 24.07 17.54
CA CYS A 150 45.41 22.77 17.08
C CYS A 150 46.27 22.23 15.93
N LEU A 151 46.62 20.95 15.95
CA LEU A 151 47.47 20.29 14.94
C LEU A 151 46.92 18.90 14.57
N PRO A 152 47.12 18.38 13.33
CA PRO A 152 46.60 17.08 12.88
C PRO A 152 47.03 15.94 13.79
N GLY A 153 46.05 15.21 14.29
CA GLY A 153 46.27 14.17 15.28
C GLY A 153 45.05 13.30 15.46
N ASN A 154 45.30 12.07 15.91
CA ASN A 154 44.24 11.12 16.17
C ASN A 154 43.50 11.56 17.44
N TRP A 155 42.19 11.78 17.31
CA TRP A 155 41.31 12.15 18.43
C TRP A 155 41.17 11.05 19.44
N ASP A 156 41.19 9.80 18.98
CA ASP A 156 41.26 8.67 19.86
C ASP A 156 42.58 8.78 20.60
N THR A 157 43.75 8.60 19.98
CA THR A 157 45.06 8.50 20.68
C THR A 157 45.67 9.77 21.26
N CYS A 158 45.12 10.95 20.94
CA CYS A 158 45.71 12.25 21.27
C CYS A 158 47.17 12.40 20.82
N GLU A 159 47.54 11.72 19.73
CA GLU A 159 48.85 11.76 19.10
C GLU A 159 48.81 12.50 17.76
N LEU A 160 49.88 13.20 17.41
CA LEU A 160 49.98 13.93 16.14
C LEU A 160 50.33 13.00 14.97
N LEU A 161 49.74 13.20 13.77
CA LEU A 161 49.89 12.34 12.59
C LEU A 161 50.97 12.87 11.60
N GLU A 162 51.97 12.04 11.19
CA GLU A 162 53.06 12.44 10.27
C GLU A 162 52.84 11.96 8.80
N LEU A 163 52.16 12.76 7.99
CA LEU A 163 51.73 12.44 6.62
C LEU A 163 52.86 12.39 5.55
N GLU A 164 54.07 12.87 5.87
CA GLU A 164 55.18 13.05 4.91
C GLU A 164 55.81 11.73 4.41
N LEU A 165 55.55 10.59 5.07
CA LEU A 165 56.21 9.31 4.78
C LEU A 165 55.40 8.33 3.90
N SER A 166 54.13 8.62 3.62
CA SER A 166 53.16 7.67 3.02
C SER A 166 53.48 7.17 1.60
N CYS A 167 54.19 7.96 0.78
CA CYS A 167 54.55 7.59 -0.60
C CYS A 167 55.97 7.02 -0.76
N GLN A 168 56.76 6.89 0.31
CA GLN A 168 58.14 6.41 0.19
C GLN A 168 58.21 4.99 -0.43
N ASN A 169 59.07 4.83 -1.44
CA ASN A 169 59.28 3.59 -2.21
C ASN A 169 58.10 3.08 -3.07
N ARG A 170 57.06 3.91 -3.32
CA ARG A 170 55.96 3.59 -4.24
C ARG A 170 56.15 4.25 -5.61
N SER A 171 55.68 3.57 -6.67
CA SER A 171 55.61 4.12 -8.03
C SER A 171 54.53 5.20 -8.14
N ASN A 172 54.60 6.03 -9.19
CA ASN A 172 53.62 7.11 -9.37
C ASN A 172 52.19 6.56 -9.46
N GLY A 173 51.26 7.22 -8.77
CA GLY A 173 49.87 6.81 -8.68
C GLY A 173 49.12 7.54 -7.57
N VAL A 174 47.86 7.18 -7.39
CA VAL A 174 46.97 7.75 -6.38
C VAL A 174 46.61 6.70 -5.33
N LEU A 175 46.55 7.10 -4.07
CA LEU A 175 46.18 6.24 -2.93
C LEU A 175 45.06 6.90 -2.13
N PRO A 176 44.15 6.13 -1.51
CA PRO A 176 43.18 6.72 -0.60
C PRO A 176 43.88 7.38 0.59
N HIS A 177 43.37 8.53 1.04
CA HIS A 177 43.87 9.16 2.26
C HIS A 177 43.41 8.35 3.50
N PRO A 178 44.28 8.16 4.51
CA PRO A 178 44.08 7.15 5.56
C PRO A 178 42.91 7.42 6.52
N THR A 179 42.53 8.68 6.72
CA THR A 179 41.49 9.09 7.68
C THR A 179 40.42 9.99 7.07
N ASP A 180 40.53 10.31 5.77
CA ASP A 180 39.62 11.23 5.09
C ASP A 180 39.35 10.68 3.69
N CYS A 181 38.20 10.07 3.48
CA CYS A 181 37.83 9.52 2.18
C CYS A 181 37.45 10.59 1.14
N THR A 182 37.35 11.85 1.54
CA THR A 182 37.21 13.00 0.64
C THR A 182 38.56 13.50 0.13
N SER A 183 39.66 12.85 0.52
CA SER A 183 41.01 13.16 0.05
C SER A 183 41.74 11.93 -0.46
N PHE A 184 42.77 12.16 -1.26
CA PHE A 184 43.65 11.12 -1.76
C PHE A 184 45.09 11.62 -1.80
N LEU A 185 46.03 10.67 -1.76
CA LEU A 185 47.45 10.93 -1.82
C LEU A 185 47.93 10.73 -3.25
N GLU A 186 48.46 11.79 -3.86
CA GLU A 186 49.23 11.70 -5.09
C GLU A 186 50.69 11.37 -4.75
N CYS A 187 51.13 10.20 -5.18
CA CYS A 187 52.52 9.80 -5.08
C CYS A 187 53.25 10.16 -6.37
N ASN A 188 54.21 11.08 -6.29
CA ASN A 188 55.06 11.46 -7.41
C ASN A 188 56.54 11.24 -7.04
N ASN A 189 57.14 10.18 -7.59
CA ASN A 189 58.53 9.77 -7.36
C ASN A 189 58.90 9.65 -5.86
N GLY A 190 57.99 9.10 -5.06
CA GLY A 190 58.17 8.92 -3.62
C GLY A 190 57.81 10.13 -2.76
N GLN A 191 57.42 11.26 -3.37
CA GLN A 191 56.92 12.43 -2.66
C GLN A 191 55.40 12.35 -2.53
N THR A 192 54.90 12.55 -1.30
CA THR A 192 53.47 12.60 -0.98
C THR A 192 52.95 14.01 -1.19
N THR A 193 51.90 14.15 -1.99
CA THR A 193 51.07 15.36 -2.03
C THR A 193 49.63 14.96 -1.74
N ILE A 194 48.97 15.67 -0.83
CA ILE A 194 47.56 15.46 -0.50
C ILE A 194 46.74 16.26 -1.52
N SER A 195 45.81 15.58 -2.17
CA SER A 195 44.86 16.17 -3.12
C SER A 195 43.46 15.89 -2.59
N GLU A 196 42.62 16.92 -2.54
CA GLU A 196 41.24 16.80 -2.08
C GLU A 196 40.32 16.45 -3.27
N CYS A 197 39.35 15.58 -3.03
CA CYS A 197 38.22 15.38 -3.93
C CYS A 197 37.32 16.61 -3.92
N SER A 198 36.50 16.75 -4.96
CA SER A 198 35.48 17.79 -4.97
C SER A 198 34.49 17.51 -3.83
N ARG A 199 33.90 18.57 -3.27
CA ARG A 199 32.93 18.44 -2.17
C ARG A 199 31.77 17.49 -2.54
N GLY A 200 31.42 16.56 -1.66
CA GLY A 200 30.42 15.52 -1.92
C GLY A 200 30.95 14.31 -2.72
N GLU A 201 32.25 14.27 -3.02
CA GLU A 201 32.86 13.12 -3.68
C GLU A 201 33.74 12.34 -2.71
N VAL A 202 33.75 11.03 -2.88
CA VAL A 202 34.61 10.09 -2.17
C VAL A 202 35.59 9.46 -3.16
N PHE A 203 36.83 9.28 -2.74
CA PHE A 203 37.86 8.68 -3.58
C PHE A 203 37.62 7.16 -3.72
N ASP A 204 37.29 6.72 -4.94
CA ASP A 204 37.12 5.30 -5.23
C ASP A 204 38.45 4.71 -5.73
N GLN A 205 39.04 3.82 -4.91
CA GLN A 205 40.31 3.17 -5.23
C GLN A 205 40.23 2.23 -6.44
N THR A 206 39.06 1.66 -6.74
CA THR A 206 38.87 0.74 -7.88
C THR A 206 38.80 1.49 -9.20
N LEU A 207 38.20 2.69 -9.19
CA LEU A 207 38.08 3.57 -10.34
C LEU A 207 39.25 4.58 -10.45
N GLU A 208 40.12 4.63 -9.43
CA GLU A 208 41.24 5.56 -9.26
C GLU A 208 40.83 7.03 -9.45
N ARG A 209 39.62 7.40 -9.03
CA ARG A 209 39.06 8.76 -9.17
C ARG A 209 38.02 9.04 -8.09
N CYS A 210 37.78 10.33 -7.84
CA CYS A 210 36.67 10.78 -7.00
C CYS A 210 35.33 10.55 -7.70
N VAL A 211 34.33 10.09 -6.95
CA VAL A 211 32.95 9.85 -7.42
C VAL A 211 31.96 10.33 -6.37
N ALA A 212 30.76 10.73 -6.79
CA ALA A 212 29.71 11.12 -5.85
C ALA A 212 29.39 9.99 -4.87
N GLY A 213 29.31 10.30 -3.58
CA GLY A 213 29.11 9.30 -2.54
C GLY A 213 28.85 9.90 -1.17
N ASN A 214 28.56 9.04 -0.20
CA ASN A 214 28.34 9.45 1.17
C ASN A 214 29.70 9.76 1.83
N THR A 215 29.96 11.02 2.14
CA THR A 215 31.25 11.52 2.67
C THR A 215 31.49 11.20 4.15
N GLU A 216 30.46 10.77 4.90
CA GLU A 216 30.58 10.30 6.29
C GLU A 216 30.88 8.80 6.38
N THR A 217 30.18 7.99 5.56
CA THR A 217 30.31 6.52 5.57
C THR A 217 31.32 6.01 4.52
N CYS A 218 31.82 6.91 3.67
CA CYS A 218 32.75 6.63 2.57
C CYS A 218 32.21 5.61 1.55
N VAL A 219 30.89 5.62 1.32
CA VAL A 219 30.20 4.70 0.40
C VAL A 219 29.82 5.43 -0.89
N ARG A 220 30.26 4.92 -2.05
CA ARG A 220 29.92 5.45 -3.37
C ARG A 220 28.42 5.29 -3.71
N ALA A 221 27.85 6.26 -4.45
CA ALA A 221 26.46 6.21 -4.92
C ALA A 221 26.34 5.43 -6.26
N ASP A 222 26.10 4.12 -6.18
CA ASP A 222 26.12 3.23 -7.35
C ASP A 222 24.82 3.19 -8.18
N ASN A 223 24.96 3.26 -9.52
CA ASN A 223 23.91 3.02 -10.54
C ASN A 223 22.67 3.91 -10.46
N VAL A 224 22.76 5.08 -9.83
CA VAL A 224 21.60 5.94 -9.60
C VAL A 224 21.12 6.58 -10.91
N CYS A 225 22.02 6.84 -11.85
CA CYS A 225 21.71 7.48 -13.13
C CYS A 225 21.51 6.51 -14.32
N ARG A 226 21.48 5.19 -14.10
CA ARG A 226 21.51 4.18 -15.19
C ARG A 226 20.30 4.19 -16.13
N ASP A 227 19.12 4.54 -15.61
CA ASP A 227 17.84 4.57 -16.35
C ASP A 227 17.16 5.95 -16.31
N ARG A 228 17.92 7.01 -15.99
CA ARG A 228 17.39 8.38 -15.84
C ARG A 228 17.81 9.25 -17.02
N ALA A 229 16.95 10.20 -17.39
CA ALA A 229 17.27 11.15 -18.46
C ALA A 229 18.40 12.10 -18.02
N ASP A 230 19.25 12.48 -18.98
CA ASP A 230 20.28 13.50 -18.76
C ASP A 230 19.63 14.82 -18.29
N GLY A 231 20.20 15.41 -17.24
CA GLY A 231 19.66 16.59 -16.57
C GLY A 231 18.82 16.31 -15.32
N THR A 232 18.62 15.04 -14.94
CA THR A 232 17.90 14.69 -13.70
C THR A 232 18.70 15.10 -12.45
N VAL A 233 18.06 15.84 -11.54
CA VAL A 233 18.63 16.32 -10.26
C VAL A 233 18.13 15.47 -9.10
N LEU A 234 19.04 15.00 -8.24
CA LEU A 234 18.80 14.08 -7.13
C LEU A 234 19.45 14.56 -5.84
N ALA A 235 18.92 14.14 -4.69
CA ALA A 235 19.56 14.39 -3.39
C ALA A 235 20.92 13.72 -3.30
N HIS A 236 21.88 14.42 -2.70
CA HIS A 236 23.14 13.84 -2.28
C HIS A 236 22.93 12.89 -1.07
N PRO A 237 23.74 11.82 -0.91
CA PRO A 237 23.53 10.83 0.16
C PRO A 237 23.58 11.35 1.61
N ASN A 238 24.38 12.37 1.90
CA ASN A 238 24.57 12.90 3.26
C ASN A 238 24.85 14.42 3.34
N GLU A 239 24.78 15.16 2.23
CA GLU A 239 25.03 16.61 2.24
C GLU A 239 23.87 17.32 1.53
N CYS A 240 22.95 17.92 2.29
CA CYS A 240 21.72 18.49 1.72
C CYS A 240 21.91 19.78 0.92
N ASP A 241 23.07 20.45 1.03
CA ASP A 241 23.48 21.55 0.16
C ASP A 241 24.28 21.09 -1.06
N LEU A 242 24.31 19.79 -1.35
CA LEU A 242 24.77 19.20 -2.61
C LEU A 242 23.61 18.48 -3.31
N PHE A 243 23.71 18.40 -4.63
CA PHE A 243 22.81 17.61 -5.45
C PHE A 243 23.58 16.80 -6.48
N MET A 244 23.08 15.61 -6.81
CA MET A 244 23.61 14.79 -7.89
C MET A 244 22.90 15.13 -9.19
N LEU A 245 23.66 15.38 -10.26
CA LEU A 245 23.15 15.62 -11.61
C LEU A 245 23.52 14.44 -12.52
N CYS A 246 22.53 13.84 -13.17
CA CYS A 246 22.77 12.79 -14.16
C CYS A 246 23.22 13.39 -15.49
N GLN A 247 24.44 13.05 -15.94
CA GLN A 247 24.96 13.44 -17.26
C GLN A 247 25.66 12.26 -17.93
N GLY A 248 25.15 11.80 -19.08
CA GLY A 248 25.69 10.66 -19.82
C GLY A 248 25.65 9.35 -19.04
N GLY A 249 24.68 9.20 -18.13
CA GLY A 249 24.57 8.05 -17.21
C GLY A 249 25.56 8.05 -16.05
N GLN A 250 26.26 9.17 -15.76
CA GLN A 250 27.14 9.34 -14.60
C GLN A 250 26.53 10.29 -13.57
N GLU A 251 26.79 10.01 -12.29
CA GLU A 251 26.41 10.81 -11.13
C GLU A 251 27.47 11.88 -10.83
N VAL A 252 27.13 13.18 -10.99
CA VAL A 252 28.05 14.29 -10.68
C VAL A 252 27.52 15.10 -9.50
N ALA A 253 28.28 15.22 -8.41
CA ALA A 253 27.93 16.05 -7.26
C ALA A 253 28.15 17.53 -7.56
N ASN A 254 27.15 18.37 -7.31
CA ASN A 254 27.18 19.81 -7.56
C ASN A 254 26.68 20.58 -6.33
N PRO A 255 27.40 21.62 -5.87
CA PRO A 255 26.98 22.38 -4.70
C PRO A 255 25.82 23.31 -5.03
N CYS A 256 24.89 23.45 -4.09
CA CYS A 256 23.92 24.53 -4.07
C CYS A 256 24.61 25.89 -3.84
N PRO A 257 23.99 27.00 -4.26
CA PRO A 257 24.44 28.34 -3.88
C PRO A 257 24.57 28.48 -2.35
N SER A 258 25.50 29.33 -1.90
CA SER A 258 25.80 29.46 -0.47
C SER A 258 24.56 29.83 0.35
N GLY A 259 24.26 29.03 1.38
CA GLY A 259 23.09 29.20 2.24
C GLY A 259 21.80 28.59 1.70
N GLU A 260 21.89 27.76 0.65
CA GLU A 260 20.77 27.03 0.07
C GLU A 260 20.98 25.51 0.13
N ILE A 261 19.90 24.75 0.29
CA ILE A 261 19.84 23.28 0.30
C ILE A 261 18.88 22.78 -0.79
N LEU A 262 19.09 21.56 -1.30
CA LEU A 262 18.28 21.01 -2.38
C LEU A 262 16.86 20.68 -1.89
N ASN A 263 15.86 21.26 -2.54
CA ASN A 263 14.50 20.73 -2.52
C ASN A 263 14.35 19.73 -3.67
N VAL A 264 14.34 18.44 -3.34
CA VAL A 264 14.25 17.34 -4.32
C VAL A 264 12.95 17.39 -5.13
N GLN A 265 11.83 17.76 -4.50
CA GLN A 265 10.53 17.87 -5.19
C GLN A 265 10.51 19.01 -6.20
N ALA A 266 11.19 20.12 -5.90
CA ALA A 266 11.30 21.27 -6.79
C ALA A 266 12.52 21.17 -7.75
N GLN A 267 13.37 20.15 -7.58
CA GLN A 267 14.65 19.98 -8.26
C GLN A 267 15.49 21.26 -8.28
N PHE A 268 15.49 22.00 -7.17
CA PHE A 268 16.04 23.35 -7.09
C PHE A 268 16.54 23.66 -5.67
N CYS A 269 17.63 24.42 -5.57
CA CYS A 269 18.21 24.82 -4.29
C CYS A 269 17.40 25.97 -3.67
N VAL A 270 17.15 25.90 -2.36
CA VAL A 270 16.37 26.89 -1.60
C VAL A 270 17.07 27.26 -0.31
N PRO A 271 16.88 28.48 0.21
CA PRO A 271 17.52 28.89 1.46
C PRO A 271 17.20 27.92 2.60
N GLY A 272 18.24 27.38 3.21
CA GLY A 272 18.13 26.43 4.32
C GLY A 272 19.46 26.26 5.04
N ASN A 273 19.39 25.59 6.19
CA ASN A 273 20.56 25.32 7.00
C ASN A 273 21.17 23.98 6.57
N ALA A 274 22.40 24.01 6.08
CA ALA A 274 23.14 22.83 5.62
C ALA A 274 23.52 21.87 6.76
N ASP A 275 23.66 22.35 8.00
CA ASP A 275 24.01 21.54 9.17
C ASP A 275 22.82 20.74 9.70
N THR A 276 21.62 21.34 9.66
CA THR A 276 20.39 20.68 10.15
C THR A 276 19.57 20.04 9.04
N CYS A 277 19.90 20.30 7.77
CA CYS A 277 19.13 19.94 6.58
C CYS A 277 17.66 20.37 6.64
N GLN A 278 17.40 21.50 7.30
CA GLN A 278 16.08 22.10 7.40
C GLN A 278 16.00 23.35 6.54
N PHE A 279 14.93 23.46 5.76
CA PHE A 279 14.62 24.68 5.01
C PHE A 279 14.43 25.85 5.99
N HIS A 280 14.89 27.03 5.62
CA HIS A 280 14.58 28.22 6.41
C HIS A 280 13.07 28.48 6.38
N PRO A 281 12.46 28.86 7.52
CA PRO A 281 11.07 29.24 7.53
C PRO A 281 10.83 30.45 6.63
N VAL A 282 9.63 30.54 6.05
CA VAL A 282 9.25 31.52 5.02
C VAL A 282 9.56 32.96 5.44
N GLU A 283 9.43 33.27 6.73
CA GLU A 283 9.70 34.59 7.30
C GLU A 283 11.18 35.00 7.20
N THR A 284 12.08 34.01 7.18
CA THR A 284 13.53 34.20 7.28
C THR A 284 14.29 33.84 6.00
N MET A 285 13.70 33.04 5.11
CA MET A 285 14.37 32.56 3.90
C MET A 285 14.81 33.66 2.93
N CYS A 286 14.20 34.84 3.00
CA CYS A 286 14.54 35.99 2.14
C CYS A 286 15.54 36.98 2.75
N GLN A 287 16.06 36.74 3.97
CA GLN A 287 16.91 37.71 4.68
C GLN A 287 18.20 38.07 3.91
N ASN A 288 18.79 37.10 3.21
CA ASN A 288 20.01 37.27 2.42
C ASN A 288 19.77 37.12 0.90
N ALA A 289 18.51 37.04 0.48
CA ALA A 289 18.16 36.89 -0.92
C ALA A 289 18.25 38.22 -1.67
N SER A 290 18.61 38.17 -2.95
CA SER A 290 18.56 39.36 -3.81
C SER A 290 17.13 39.86 -3.97
N VAL A 291 16.95 41.18 -4.07
CA VAL A 291 15.61 41.79 -4.24
C VAL A 291 15.00 41.30 -5.55
N GLY A 292 13.85 40.62 -5.48
CA GLY A 292 13.19 40.00 -6.63
C GLY A 292 13.50 38.50 -6.83
N ALA A 293 14.26 37.86 -5.93
CA ALA A 293 14.43 36.42 -5.92
C ALA A 293 13.10 35.68 -5.67
N ILE A 294 12.95 34.52 -6.32
CA ILE A 294 11.75 33.67 -6.21
C ILE A 294 12.19 32.25 -5.90
N TYR A 295 11.67 31.69 -4.80
CA TYR A 295 12.01 30.34 -4.34
C TYR A 295 10.76 29.44 -4.29
N PRO A 296 10.86 28.12 -4.54
CA PRO A 296 9.79 27.19 -4.25
C PRO A 296 9.45 27.22 -2.75
N HIS A 297 8.17 27.03 -2.42
CA HIS A 297 7.75 26.94 -1.03
C HIS A 297 8.21 25.61 -0.42
N PRO A 298 8.74 25.58 0.83
CA PRO A 298 9.36 24.38 1.42
C PRO A 298 8.46 23.13 1.45
N ASN A 299 7.17 23.33 1.71
CA ASN A 299 6.20 22.26 1.95
C ASN A 299 5.04 22.23 0.93
N SER A 300 5.12 22.99 -0.17
CA SER A 300 4.01 23.08 -1.12
C SER A 300 4.49 23.43 -2.52
N CYS A 301 4.25 22.55 -3.49
CA CYS A 301 4.58 22.84 -4.89
C CYS A 301 3.58 23.79 -5.58
N THR A 302 2.44 24.09 -4.96
CA THR A 302 1.45 25.06 -5.48
C THR A 302 1.73 26.49 -5.03
N GLN A 303 2.81 26.69 -4.26
CA GLN A 303 3.19 27.97 -3.68
C GLN A 303 4.67 28.25 -3.96
N PHE A 304 5.00 29.53 -4.01
CA PHE A 304 6.37 30.00 -4.09
C PHE A 304 6.53 31.25 -3.23
N VAL A 305 7.76 31.57 -2.85
CA VAL A 305 8.07 32.72 -2.00
C VAL A 305 8.77 33.76 -2.86
N SER A 306 8.21 34.97 -2.89
CA SER A 306 8.79 36.13 -3.55
C SER A 306 9.47 37.02 -2.52
N CYS A 307 10.75 37.32 -2.72
CA CYS A 307 11.55 38.11 -1.80
C CYS A 307 11.46 39.61 -2.15
N ILE A 308 10.65 40.36 -1.39
CA ILE A 308 10.52 41.81 -1.50
C ILE A 308 11.24 42.45 -0.31
N THR A 309 12.33 43.17 -0.57
CA THR A 309 13.08 43.95 0.44
C THR A 309 13.36 43.12 1.72
N SER A 310 13.94 41.93 1.58
CA SER A 310 14.30 40.96 2.65
C SER A 310 13.15 40.23 3.37
N GLN A 311 11.89 40.45 3.00
CA GLN A 311 10.75 39.69 3.52
C GLN A 311 10.22 38.70 2.47
N GLY A 312 10.01 37.46 2.91
CA GLY A 312 9.39 36.42 2.09
C GLY A 312 7.88 36.56 2.08
N VAL A 313 7.32 36.71 0.89
CA VAL A 313 5.86 36.72 0.69
C VAL A 313 5.48 35.44 -0.04
N THR A 314 4.74 34.57 0.64
CA THR A 314 4.13 33.39 0.00
C THR A 314 3.11 33.83 -1.03
N THR A 315 3.32 33.38 -2.26
CA THR A 315 2.46 33.60 -3.41
C THR A 315 1.96 32.24 -3.89
N PHE A 316 0.68 32.15 -4.23
CA PHE A 316 0.09 30.93 -4.76
C PHE A 316 0.24 30.92 -6.27
N CYS A 317 0.64 29.77 -6.82
CA CYS A 317 0.52 29.54 -8.24
C CYS A 317 -0.97 29.58 -8.64
N PRO A 318 -1.28 29.97 -9.90
CA PRO A 318 -2.61 29.82 -10.44
C PRO A 318 -3.12 28.38 -10.26
N ALA A 319 -4.42 28.21 -10.06
CA ALA A 319 -5.01 26.89 -9.82
C ALA A 319 -4.60 25.89 -10.92
N GLY A 320 -4.20 24.68 -10.53
CA GLY A 320 -3.72 23.63 -11.44
C GLY A 320 -2.32 23.84 -11.98
N GLN A 321 -1.57 24.79 -11.40
CA GLN A 321 -0.17 24.98 -11.71
C GLN A 321 0.68 24.75 -10.46
N ILE A 322 1.87 24.22 -10.70
CA ILE A 322 2.92 24.06 -9.70
C ILE A 322 4.07 25.00 -10.05
N PHE A 323 4.85 25.40 -9.06
CA PHE A 323 5.99 26.27 -9.28
C PHE A 323 7.13 25.49 -9.92
N HIS A 324 7.48 25.85 -11.16
CA HIS A 324 8.64 25.30 -11.84
C HIS A 324 9.85 26.19 -11.55
N ALA A 325 10.61 25.80 -10.54
CA ALA A 325 11.72 26.59 -10.03
C ALA A 325 12.82 26.92 -11.06
N PRO A 326 13.22 26.01 -11.99
CA PRO A 326 14.21 26.34 -13.01
C PRO A 326 13.79 27.46 -13.97
N SER A 327 12.50 27.63 -14.26
CA SER A 327 12.00 28.74 -15.08
C SER A 327 11.49 29.94 -14.27
N GLY A 328 11.48 29.85 -12.94
CA GLY A 328 10.93 30.85 -12.04
C GLY A 328 9.46 31.17 -12.30
N SER A 329 8.69 30.21 -12.83
CA SER A 329 7.31 30.43 -13.27
C SER A 329 6.39 29.26 -12.91
N CYS A 330 5.11 29.55 -12.70
CA CYS A 330 4.11 28.52 -12.50
C CYS A 330 3.81 27.83 -13.84
N ARG A 331 3.84 26.50 -13.85
CA ARG A 331 3.54 25.66 -15.02
C ARG A 331 2.50 24.62 -14.65
N VAL A 332 1.73 24.17 -15.63
CA VAL A 332 0.69 23.16 -15.43
C VAL A 332 1.32 21.86 -14.89
N GLY A 333 0.78 21.34 -13.80
CA GLY A 333 1.37 20.21 -13.09
C GLY A 333 0.38 19.54 -12.15
N ASN A 334 0.68 18.30 -11.78
CA ASN A 334 -0.12 17.58 -10.80
C ASN A 334 0.12 18.17 -9.40
N THR A 335 -0.90 18.77 -8.80
CA THR A 335 -0.79 19.41 -7.49
C THR A 335 -0.64 18.44 -6.32
N ASN A 336 -0.85 17.14 -6.55
CA ASN A 336 -0.72 16.09 -5.54
C ASN A 336 0.65 15.40 -5.61
N THR A 337 1.16 15.10 -6.82
CA THR A 337 2.48 14.47 -7.00
C THR A 337 3.61 15.47 -7.21
N CYS A 338 3.29 16.75 -7.41
CA CYS A 338 4.23 17.83 -7.72
C CYS A 338 5.05 17.59 -9.00
N GLU A 339 4.52 16.77 -9.91
CA GLU A 339 5.12 16.48 -11.20
C GLU A 339 4.60 17.44 -12.28
N LEU A 340 5.51 17.92 -13.12
CA LEU A 340 5.14 18.74 -14.27
C LEU A 340 4.39 17.89 -15.29
N ILE A 341 3.36 18.49 -15.88
CA ILE A 341 2.70 17.91 -17.04
C ILE A 341 3.41 18.43 -18.28
N VAL A 342 4.39 17.66 -18.72
CA VAL A 342 5.12 17.87 -19.97
C VAL A 342 4.54 16.93 -21.04
N ASP A 343 4.54 17.40 -22.28
CA ASP A 343 4.24 16.60 -23.48
C ASP A 343 2.84 15.97 -23.58
N VAL A 344 1.92 16.27 -22.67
CA VAL A 344 0.51 15.82 -22.76
C VAL A 344 -0.21 16.34 -24.01
N CYS A 345 0.25 17.44 -24.58
CA CYS A 345 -0.25 17.95 -25.86
C CYS A 345 0.56 17.44 -27.07
N GLU A 346 1.63 16.65 -26.88
CA GLU A 346 2.34 16.03 -28.00
C GLU A 346 1.46 14.94 -28.63
N GLY A 347 1.20 15.06 -29.93
CA GLY A 347 0.31 14.15 -30.66
C GLY A 347 -1.19 14.44 -30.49
N GLN A 348 -1.58 15.42 -29.67
CA GLN A 348 -2.96 15.90 -29.59
C GLN A 348 -3.28 16.89 -30.72
N ALA A 349 -4.55 16.93 -31.16
CA ALA A 349 -4.99 17.93 -32.12
C ALA A 349 -5.01 19.33 -31.48
N ASP A 350 -4.78 20.39 -32.27
CA ASP A 350 -4.91 21.76 -31.78
C ASP A 350 -6.33 22.05 -31.25
N PHE A 351 -6.39 22.77 -30.12
CA PHE A 351 -7.59 23.09 -29.33
C PHE A 351 -8.22 21.91 -28.56
N SER A 352 -7.48 20.81 -28.38
CA SER A 352 -7.94 19.71 -27.53
C SER A 352 -8.09 20.13 -26.07
N VAL A 353 -9.17 19.66 -25.44
CA VAL A 353 -9.45 19.86 -24.01
C VAL A 353 -9.29 18.52 -23.29
N LEU A 354 -8.45 18.49 -22.27
CA LEU A 354 -8.14 17.29 -21.47
C LEU A 354 -8.42 17.54 -19.99
N GLN A 355 -8.65 16.48 -19.22
CA GLN A 355 -8.88 16.59 -17.79
C GLN A 355 -7.58 16.96 -17.05
N HIS A 356 -7.69 17.85 -16.07
CA HIS A 356 -6.58 18.12 -15.16
C HIS A 356 -6.44 16.98 -14.13
N PRO A 357 -5.22 16.45 -13.89
CA PRO A 357 -5.04 15.20 -13.13
C PRO A 357 -5.36 15.29 -11.64
N SER A 358 -5.40 16.50 -11.06
CA SER A 358 -5.63 16.70 -9.62
C SER A 358 -6.77 17.65 -9.27
N ILE A 359 -7.40 18.31 -10.25
CA ILE A 359 -8.42 19.35 -10.00
C ILE A 359 -9.50 19.29 -11.08
N CYS A 360 -10.67 18.75 -10.78
CA CYS A 360 -11.76 18.55 -11.76
C CYS A 360 -12.46 19.84 -12.24
N SER A 361 -12.33 20.95 -11.50
CA SER A 361 -12.81 22.27 -11.92
C SER A 361 -11.87 22.98 -12.90
N LEU A 362 -10.77 22.33 -13.29
CA LEU A 362 -9.82 22.80 -14.28
C LEU A 362 -9.70 21.81 -15.43
N PHE A 363 -9.37 22.33 -16.60
CA PHE A 363 -9.05 21.52 -17.77
C PHE A 363 -7.76 22.01 -18.44
N ILE A 364 -7.09 21.11 -19.13
CA ILE A 364 -5.91 21.38 -19.94
C ILE A 364 -6.38 21.71 -21.35
N TRP A 365 -5.96 22.85 -21.88
CA TRP A 365 -6.19 23.29 -23.24
C TRP A 365 -4.88 23.25 -24.03
N CYS A 366 -4.87 22.45 -25.09
CA CYS A 366 -3.74 22.27 -25.99
C CYS A 366 -3.84 23.23 -27.18
N GLN A 367 -2.84 24.10 -27.39
CA GLN A 367 -2.80 24.96 -28.57
C GLN A 367 -1.37 25.08 -29.10
N GLY A 368 -1.13 24.62 -30.33
CA GLY A 368 0.19 24.57 -30.97
C GLY A 368 1.19 23.75 -30.17
N GLY A 369 0.74 22.65 -29.54
CA GLY A 369 1.53 21.84 -28.60
C GLY A 369 1.73 22.46 -27.19
N THR A 370 1.19 23.66 -26.93
CA THR A 370 1.32 24.33 -25.62
C THR A 370 0.28 23.80 -24.64
N VAL A 371 0.71 23.45 -23.43
CA VAL A 371 -0.13 23.00 -22.31
C VAL A 371 -0.57 24.22 -21.47
N THR A 372 -1.86 24.52 -21.41
CA THR A 372 -2.41 25.59 -20.54
C THR A 372 -3.55 25.07 -19.67
N ALA A 373 -3.62 25.47 -18.40
CA ALA A 373 -4.75 25.14 -17.52
C ALA A 373 -5.77 26.27 -17.51
N GLN A 374 -7.04 25.95 -17.72
CA GLN A 374 -8.16 26.89 -17.74
C GLN A 374 -9.24 26.46 -16.75
N PRO A 375 -9.84 27.40 -16.00
CA PRO A 375 -10.91 27.09 -15.07
C PRO A 375 -12.26 26.91 -15.75
N CYS A 376 -13.04 25.95 -15.25
CA CYS A 376 -14.46 25.91 -15.51
C CYS A 376 -15.18 27.07 -14.79
N PRO A 377 -16.37 27.48 -15.30
CA PRO A 377 -17.23 28.42 -14.59
C PRO A 377 -17.54 27.95 -13.15
N ASN A 378 -17.84 28.89 -12.26
CA ASN A 378 -18.05 28.58 -10.84
C ASN A 378 -19.20 27.59 -10.65
N GLY A 379 -18.93 26.51 -9.92
CA GLY A 379 -19.91 25.43 -9.71
C GLY A 379 -19.98 24.43 -10.88
N GLU A 380 -19.07 24.51 -11.84
CA GLU A 380 -18.94 23.54 -12.92
C GLU A 380 -17.60 22.78 -12.84
N ILE A 381 -17.58 21.57 -13.39
CA ILE A 381 -16.42 20.69 -13.54
C ILE A 381 -16.34 20.17 -14.98
N LEU A 382 -15.14 19.82 -15.45
CA LEU A 382 -14.98 19.34 -16.83
C LEU A 382 -15.61 17.95 -16.98
N ARG A 383 -16.45 17.78 -18.00
CA ARG A 383 -16.79 16.46 -18.54
C ARG A 383 -15.82 16.13 -19.69
N PRO A 384 -14.89 15.17 -19.52
CA PRO A 384 -13.82 14.93 -20.51
C PRO A 384 -14.35 14.54 -21.89
N ASP A 385 -15.36 13.66 -21.95
CA ASP A 385 -15.91 13.16 -23.23
C ASP A 385 -16.62 14.26 -24.04
N ALA A 386 -17.27 15.19 -23.34
CA ALA A 386 -17.96 16.31 -23.96
C ALA A 386 -17.03 17.51 -24.21
N GLN A 387 -15.79 17.46 -23.70
CA GLN A 387 -14.82 18.54 -23.73
C GLN A 387 -15.42 19.89 -23.30
N PHE A 388 -16.32 19.86 -22.31
CA PHE A 388 -17.12 21.01 -21.87
C PHE A 388 -17.38 20.96 -20.36
N CYS A 389 -17.46 22.14 -19.73
CA CYS A 389 -17.75 22.26 -18.31
C CYS A 389 -19.26 22.11 -18.04
N VAL A 390 -19.60 21.35 -17.01
CA VAL A 390 -21.00 21.10 -16.60
C VAL A 390 -21.15 21.30 -15.09
N PRO A 391 -22.33 21.72 -14.60
CA PRO A 391 -22.58 21.86 -13.16
C PRO A 391 -22.18 20.63 -12.35
N GLY A 392 -21.42 20.83 -11.27
CA GLY A 392 -20.93 19.75 -10.41
C GLY A 392 -20.11 20.23 -9.23
N ASN A 393 -19.90 19.31 -8.29
CA ASN A 393 -19.19 19.55 -7.05
C ASN A 393 -17.68 19.53 -7.27
N GLN A 394 -17.05 20.69 -7.13
CA GLN A 394 -15.62 20.89 -7.34
C GLN A 394 -14.73 20.24 -6.26
N LEU A 395 -15.30 19.82 -5.12
CA LEU A 395 -14.58 19.13 -4.03
C LEU A 395 -14.62 17.61 -4.18
N THR A 396 -15.77 17.05 -4.57
CA THR A 396 -15.93 15.59 -4.75
C THR A 396 -15.69 15.14 -6.18
N CYS A 397 -15.61 16.08 -7.13
CA CYS A 397 -15.53 15.81 -8.56
C CYS A 397 -16.71 15.00 -9.11
N GLU A 398 -17.87 15.15 -8.47
CA GLU A 398 -19.12 14.53 -8.86
C GLU A 398 -20.01 15.55 -9.59
N PHE A 399 -20.66 15.13 -10.67
CA PHE A 399 -21.61 15.97 -11.39
C PHE A 399 -22.86 16.26 -10.55
N ASP A 400 -23.43 17.45 -10.71
CA ASP A 400 -24.68 17.78 -10.03
C ASP A 400 -25.83 16.93 -10.58
N PRO A 401 -26.78 16.52 -9.73
CA PRO A 401 -27.94 15.79 -10.20
C PRO A 401 -28.77 16.66 -11.16
N ILE A 402 -29.39 16.01 -12.15
CA ILE A 402 -30.03 16.65 -13.31
C ILE A 402 -31.02 17.74 -12.89
N ASP A 403 -31.78 17.54 -11.81
CA ASP A 403 -32.77 18.45 -11.26
C ASP A 403 -32.18 19.77 -10.71
N ARG A 404 -30.88 19.80 -10.44
CA ARG A 404 -30.17 20.97 -9.89
C ARG A 404 -29.30 21.71 -10.90
N MET A 405 -29.04 21.15 -12.07
CA MET A 405 -28.14 21.74 -13.07
C MET A 405 -28.57 23.12 -13.57
N CYS A 406 -29.88 23.42 -13.60
CA CYS A 406 -30.40 24.73 -14.05
C CYS A 406 -30.60 25.75 -12.92
N VAL A 407 -30.28 25.40 -11.67
CA VAL A 407 -30.45 26.30 -10.52
C VAL A 407 -29.42 27.43 -10.63
N GLY A 408 -29.91 28.66 -10.86
CA GLY A 408 -29.05 29.84 -11.00
C GLY A 408 -28.47 30.06 -12.40
N GLN A 409 -28.84 29.23 -13.38
CA GLN A 409 -28.43 29.37 -14.77
C GLN A 409 -29.35 30.32 -15.54
N ILE A 410 -28.83 30.96 -16.59
CA ILE A 410 -29.63 31.84 -17.46
C ILE A 410 -30.55 31.03 -18.39
N ASP A 411 -31.73 31.56 -18.66
CA ASP A 411 -32.71 30.94 -19.55
C ASP A 411 -32.16 30.75 -20.98
N SER A 412 -32.41 29.57 -21.56
CA SER A 412 -31.96 29.14 -22.91
C SER A 412 -30.50 28.67 -23.03
N VAL A 413 -29.80 28.45 -21.91
CA VAL A 413 -28.53 27.70 -21.93
C VAL A 413 -28.80 26.21 -21.96
N SER A 414 -28.01 25.49 -22.76
CA SER A 414 -28.08 24.05 -22.92
C SER A 414 -26.75 23.38 -22.59
N PHE A 415 -26.77 22.50 -21.59
CA PHE A 415 -25.61 21.74 -21.12
C PHE A 415 -25.65 20.31 -21.66
N PRO A 416 -24.49 19.68 -21.95
CA PRO A 416 -24.43 18.24 -22.14
C PRO A 416 -25.01 17.51 -20.94
N HIS A 417 -25.79 16.45 -21.16
CA HIS A 417 -26.34 15.67 -20.06
C HIS A 417 -25.23 14.92 -19.30
N PRO A 418 -25.21 14.86 -17.96
CA PRO A 418 -24.04 14.40 -17.17
C PRO A 418 -23.50 13.01 -17.55
N THR A 419 -24.39 12.09 -17.90
CA THR A 419 -24.07 10.68 -18.17
C THR A 419 -24.32 10.25 -19.61
N GLU A 420 -25.00 11.05 -20.44
CA GLU A 420 -25.46 10.62 -21.77
C GLU A 420 -25.09 11.70 -22.81
N CYS A 421 -24.35 11.39 -23.87
CA CYS A 421 -23.89 12.40 -24.84
C CYS A 421 -24.88 12.70 -25.97
N ALA A 422 -25.85 11.81 -26.23
CA ALA A 422 -27.02 12.10 -27.06
C ALA A 422 -28.05 12.99 -26.32
N LYS A 423 -27.86 13.10 -25.01
CA LYS A 423 -28.53 13.93 -24.00
C LYS A 423 -28.11 15.41 -24.00
N PHE A 424 -29.05 16.36 -23.95
CA PHE A 424 -28.72 17.70 -23.42
C PHE A 424 -29.82 18.25 -22.51
N VAL A 425 -29.41 19.07 -21.54
CA VAL A 425 -30.31 19.73 -20.58
C VAL A 425 -30.46 21.17 -21.02
N ALA A 426 -31.65 21.56 -21.45
CA ALA A 426 -32.00 22.94 -21.75
C ALA A 426 -32.67 23.59 -20.53
N CYS A 427 -32.16 24.73 -20.09
CA CYS A 427 -32.72 25.47 -18.97
C CYS A 427 -33.79 26.45 -19.46
N LEU A 428 -35.02 26.30 -18.97
CA LEU A 428 -36.15 27.17 -19.29
C LEU A 428 -36.83 27.66 -18.00
N ARG A 429 -36.70 28.94 -17.68
CA ARG A 429 -37.22 29.59 -16.46
C ARG A 429 -36.70 28.94 -15.17
N GLY A 430 -35.44 28.50 -15.18
CA GLY A 430 -34.82 27.76 -14.08
C GLY A 430 -35.26 26.29 -13.95
N GLU A 431 -36.18 25.80 -14.79
CA GLU A 431 -36.56 24.39 -14.85
C GLU A 431 -35.71 23.62 -15.85
N THR A 432 -35.41 22.37 -15.50
CA THR A 432 -34.58 21.45 -16.27
C THR A 432 -35.42 20.72 -17.33
N LEU A 433 -35.14 20.95 -18.60
CA LEU A 433 -35.75 20.21 -19.71
C LEU A 433 -34.70 19.34 -20.38
N VAL A 434 -34.79 18.03 -20.21
CA VAL A 434 -33.94 17.08 -20.92
C VAL A 434 -34.45 16.93 -22.36
N GLN A 435 -33.61 17.23 -23.34
CA GLN A 435 -33.87 17.05 -24.76
C GLN A 435 -32.90 16.03 -25.35
N THR A 436 -33.40 15.22 -26.29
CA THR A 436 -32.62 14.16 -26.92
C THR A 436 -32.27 14.58 -28.34
N CYS A 437 -30.99 14.48 -28.70
CA CYS A 437 -30.54 14.69 -30.07
C CYS A 437 -31.11 13.60 -31.01
N PRO A 438 -31.28 13.91 -32.31
CA PRO A 438 -31.64 12.88 -33.30
C PRO A 438 -30.70 11.67 -33.22
N LYS A 439 -31.22 10.45 -33.36
CA LYS A 439 -30.40 9.23 -33.25
C LYS A 439 -29.18 9.25 -34.19
N GLY A 440 -28.02 8.87 -33.67
CA GLY A 440 -26.73 9.00 -34.35
C GLY A 440 -26.18 10.44 -34.39
N SER A 441 -26.64 11.32 -33.52
CA SER A 441 -26.00 12.62 -33.31
C SER A 441 -25.76 12.84 -31.83
N VAL A 442 -24.65 13.49 -31.51
CA VAL A 442 -24.26 13.84 -30.14
C VAL A 442 -24.39 15.34 -29.95
N TYR A 443 -24.73 15.74 -28.74
CA TYR A 443 -24.84 17.16 -28.43
C TYR A 443 -23.45 17.79 -28.37
N HIS A 444 -23.20 18.75 -29.26
CA HIS A 444 -21.96 19.50 -29.28
C HIS A 444 -22.16 20.84 -28.57
N ALA A 445 -21.55 20.93 -27.39
CA ALA A 445 -21.74 22.08 -26.49
C ALA A 445 -21.24 23.41 -27.08
N SER A 446 -20.16 23.39 -27.86
CA SER A 446 -19.57 24.61 -28.40
C SER A 446 -20.38 25.21 -29.57
N THR A 447 -21.00 24.39 -30.41
CA THR A 447 -21.94 24.86 -31.45
C THR A 447 -23.39 24.92 -30.97
N ARG A 448 -23.67 24.46 -29.74
CA ARG A 448 -25.01 24.32 -29.15
C ARG A 448 -26.00 23.60 -30.06
N SER A 449 -25.52 22.58 -30.76
CA SER A 449 -26.29 21.85 -31.75
C SER A 449 -25.94 20.37 -31.70
N CYS A 450 -26.85 19.53 -32.16
CA CYS A 450 -26.55 18.12 -32.37
C CYS A 450 -25.69 17.98 -33.63
N VAL A 451 -24.54 17.33 -33.52
CA VAL A 451 -23.62 17.06 -34.64
C VAL A 451 -23.49 15.55 -34.86
N PRO A 452 -23.11 15.10 -36.07
CA PRO A 452 -22.86 13.68 -36.34
C PRO A 452 -21.89 13.08 -35.32
N GLY A 453 -22.30 11.99 -34.68
CA GLY A 453 -21.48 11.33 -33.69
C GLY A 453 -22.05 9.99 -33.25
N ASN A 454 -21.27 9.29 -32.45
CA ASN A 454 -21.67 8.04 -31.84
C ASN A 454 -22.34 8.32 -30.50
N ASP A 455 -23.62 7.96 -30.38
CA ASP A 455 -24.38 8.10 -29.14
C ASP A 455 -23.95 7.10 -28.04
N ASP A 456 -23.25 6.02 -28.41
CA ASP A 456 -22.70 5.02 -27.48
C ASP A 456 -21.27 5.35 -27.03
N THR A 457 -20.38 5.75 -27.96
CA THR A 457 -18.97 6.07 -27.65
C THR A 457 -18.72 7.56 -27.40
N CYS A 458 -19.73 8.41 -27.59
CA CYS A 458 -19.65 9.87 -27.52
C CYS A 458 -18.63 10.51 -28.49
N GLU A 459 -18.09 9.73 -29.43
CA GLU A 459 -17.15 10.20 -30.42
C GLU A 459 -17.85 11.09 -31.45
N ARG A 460 -17.31 12.31 -31.65
CA ARG A 460 -17.76 13.23 -32.68
C ARG A 460 -17.10 12.89 -34.02
N PHE A 461 -17.85 12.99 -35.11
CA PHE A 461 -17.35 12.72 -36.47
C PHE A 461 -16.85 13.97 -37.21
N ASP A 462 -16.13 14.86 -36.52
CA ASP A 462 -15.71 16.18 -37.02
C ASP A 462 -14.84 16.11 -38.29
N SER A 463 -14.01 15.07 -38.43
CA SER A 463 -13.06 14.89 -39.53
C SER A 463 -13.56 13.99 -40.65
N ILE A 464 -14.83 13.56 -40.61
CA ILE A 464 -15.36 12.54 -41.55
C ILE A 464 -15.30 12.98 -43.02
N CYS A 465 -15.28 14.29 -43.27
CA CYS A 465 -15.15 14.89 -44.60
C CYS A 465 -13.73 15.40 -44.94
N SER A 466 -12.75 15.31 -44.02
CA SER A 466 -11.39 15.78 -44.26
C SER A 466 -10.65 14.89 -45.28
N GLY A 467 -10.13 15.50 -46.34
CA GLY A 467 -9.40 14.79 -47.42
C GLY A 467 -10.28 14.00 -48.38
N ARG A 468 -11.62 14.07 -48.24
CA ARG A 468 -12.58 13.44 -49.16
C ARG A 468 -13.13 14.47 -50.17
N PRO A 469 -13.37 14.07 -51.42
CA PRO A 469 -14.07 14.92 -52.38
C PRO A 469 -15.54 15.12 -51.98
N ASP A 470 -16.15 16.21 -52.46
CA ASP A 470 -17.55 16.51 -52.20
C ASP A 470 -18.48 15.35 -52.61
N GLY A 471 -19.43 14.99 -51.75
CA GLY A 471 -20.29 13.83 -51.97
C GLY A 471 -21.09 13.39 -50.73
N ILE A 472 -21.95 12.38 -50.91
CA ILE A 472 -22.76 11.81 -49.83
C ILE A 472 -22.12 10.53 -49.30
N ILE A 473 -21.95 10.43 -47.99
CA ILE A 473 -21.46 9.25 -47.30
C ILE A 473 -22.49 8.74 -46.29
N PRO A 474 -22.56 7.41 -46.05
CA PRO A 474 -23.41 6.87 -45.00
C PRO A 474 -22.96 7.37 -43.64
N HIS A 475 -23.93 7.61 -42.77
CA HIS A 475 -23.63 7.98 -41.39
C HIS A 475 -23.04 6.78 -40.63
N PRO A 476 -22.00 6.95 -39.78
CA PRO A 476 -21.26 5.80 -39.23
C PRO A 476 -22.01 4.96 -38.19
N THR A 477 -22.96 5.56 -37.46
CA THR A 477 -23.63 4.94 -36.30
C THR A 477 -25.13 4.75 -36.50
N THR A 478 -25.83 5.76 -37.04
CA THR A 478 -27.20 5.60 -37.52
C THR A 478 -27.25 5.35 -39.03
N CYS A 479 -28.26 4.60 -39.42
CA CYS A 479 -28.59 4.29 -40.81
C CYS A 479 -29.76 5.12 -41.34
N ASN A 480 -30.56 5.74 -40.47
CA ASN A 480 -31.65 6.65 -40.89
C ASN A 480 -31.10 8.04 -41.29
N ALA A 481 -29.82 8.15 -41.62
CA ALA A 481 -29.22 9.42 -41.97
C ALA A 481 -27.98 9.26 -42.86
N PHE A 482 -27.59 10.37 -43.47
CA PHE A 482 -26.37 10.47 -44.26
C PHE A 482 -25.70 11.81 -44.05
N VAL A 483 -24.42 11.86 -44.44
CA VAL A 483 -23.60 13.08 -44.33
C VAL A 483 -23.25 13.55 -45.74
N TYR A 484 -23.55 14.81 -46.02
CA TYR A 484 -23.13 15.52 -47.21
C TYR A 484 -21.83 16.28 -46.93
N CYS A 485 -20.75 15.87 -47.59
CA CYS A 485 -19.46 16.55 -47.53
C CYS A 485 -19.39 17.63 -48.60
N THR A 486 -19.19 18.89 -48.21
CA THR A 486 -18.91 20.01 -49.12
C THR A 486 -17.74 20.83 -48.66
N SER A 487 -16.71 20.95 -49.50
CA SER A 487 -15.49 21.71 -49.23
C SER A 487 -14.87 21.37 -47.86
N GLY A 488 -14.93 20.09 -47.48
CA GLY A 488 -14.41 19.60 -46.19
C GLY A 488 -15.34 19.78 -44.98
N GLN A 489 -16.52 20.41 -45.14
CA GLN A 489 -17.53 20.51 -44.08
C GLN A 489 -18.59 19.42 -44.19
N ALA A 490 -18.98 18.83 -43.05
CA ALA A 490 -20.01 17.81 -42.93
C ALA A 490 -21.38 18.46 -42.65
N VAL A 491 -22.38 18.18 -43.49
CA VAL A 491 -23.78 18.56 -43.28
C VAL A 491 -24.62 17.29 -43.12
N PHE A 492 -25.44 17.22 -42.07
CA PHE A 492 -26.26 16.06 -41.73
C PHE A 492 -27.68 16.19 -42.30
N GLU A 493 -28.19 15.11 -42.90
CA GLU A 493 -29.56 15.00 -43.39
C GLU A 493 -30.17 13.67 -42.93
N GLN A 494 -31.43 13.72 -42.48
CA GLN A 494 -32.15 12.57 -41.96
C GLN A 494 -33.15 12.05 -42.99
N CYS A 495 -33.24 10.74 -43.12
CA CYS A 495 -34.19 10.09 -44.00
C CYS A 495 -35.64 10.20 -43.47
N GLY A 496 -36.63 10.08 -44.35
CA GLY A 496 -38.05 10.15 -43.97
C GLY A 496 -38.47 9.02 -43.02
N PRO A 497 -39.58 9.16 -42.28
CA PRO A 497 -40.00 8.17 -41.29
C PRO A 497 -40.12 6.76 -41.90
N GLY A 498 -39.49 5.77 -41.25
CA GLY A 498 -39.45 4.39 -41.72
C GLY A 498 -38.49 4.09 -42.88
N THR A 499 -37.50 4.95 -43.13
CA THR A 499 -36.50 4.74 -44.19
C THR A 499 -35.06 4.83 -43.67
N ILE A 500 -34.11 4.26 -44.39
CA ILE A 500 -32.67 4.27 -44.10
C ILE A 500 -31.86 4.68 -45.35
N PHE A 501 -30.69 5.27 -45.18
CA PHE A 501 -29.80 5.63 -46.26
C PHE A 501 -28.95 4.45 -46.73
N LYS A 502 -28.82 4.27 -48.05
CA LYS A 502 -27.98 3.22 -48.64
C LYS A 502 -27.01 3.76 -49.70
N GLN A 503 -25.72 3.59 -49.43
CA GLN A 503 -24.65 4.02 -50.32
C GLN A 503 -24.67 3.22 -51.64
N GLY A 504 -24.71 3.91 -52.78
CA GLY A 504 -24.80 3.31 -54.12
C GLY A 504 -26.17 3.43 -54.82
N MET A 505 -27.24 3.69 -54.06
CA MET A 505 -28.58 3.99 -54.61
C MET A 505 -28.94 5.49 -54.49
N SER A 506 -28.06 6.28 -53.85
CA SER A 506 -28.14 7.75 -53.72
C SER A 506 -29.48 8.26 -53.17
N GLY A 507 -30.02 7.62 -52.14
CA GLY A 507 -31.27 8.02 -51.49
C GLY A 507 -31.67 7.15 -50.29
N CYS A 508 -32.81 7.50 -49.67
CA CYS A 508 -33.41 6.76 -48.55
C CYS A 508 -34.34 5.65 -49.04
N VAL A 509 -34.23 4.45 -48.46
CA VAL A 509 -34.99 3.24 -48.80
C VAL A 509 -35.74 2.71 -47.58
N VAL A 510 -36.87 2.03 -47.74
CA VAL A 510 -37.61 1.44 -46.60
C VAL A 510 -36.72 0.45 -45.87
N GLY A 511 -36.60 0.59 -44.56
CA GLY A 511 -35.62 -0.15 -43.79
C GLY A 511 -35.92 -0.15 -42.31
N ASN A 512 -35.36 -1.12 -41.63
CA ASN A 512 -35.40 -1.10 -40.18
C ASN A 512 -34.42 -0.03 -39.70
N THR A 513 -34.96 1.01 -39.07
CA THR A 513 -34.24 2.16 -38.56
C THR A 513 -33.37 1.86 -37.34
N GLU A 514 -33.51 0.66 -36.74
CA GLU A 514 -32.71 0.17 -35.62
C GLU A 514 -31.59 -0.77 -36.07
N THR A 515 -31.85 -1.71 -36.97
CA THR A 515 -30.85 -2.69 -37.43
C THR A 515 -30.05 -2.23 -38.65
N CYS A 516 -30.38 -1.07 -39.22
CA CYS A 516 -29.68 -0.51 -40.37
C CYS A 516 -29.67 -1.39 -41.61
N THR A 517 -30.62 -2.32 -41.65
CA THR A 517 -30.83 -3.21 -42.75
C THR A 517 -31.94 -2.65 -43.60
N GLU A 518 -31.64 -2.51 -44.89
CA GLU A 518 -32.66 -2.30 -45.89
C GLU A 518 -33.68 -3.42 -45.72
N ALA A 519 -34.96 -3.08 -45.66
CA ALA A 519 -36.04 -4.04 -45.50
C ALA A 519 -36.29 -4.79 -46.83
N LYS A 520 -35.20 -5.17 -47.50
CA LYS A 520 -35.18 -5.81 -48.80
C LYS A 520 -35.95 -7.12 -48.76
N THR A 521 -35.98 -7.77 -47.59
CA THR A 521 -36.62 -9.06 -47.35
C THR A 521 -38.02 -9.01 -46.76
N ILE A 522 -38.47 -7.85 -46.27
CA ILE A 522 -39.81 -7.71 -45.67
C ILE A 522 -40.92 -8.07 -46.67
N CYS A 523 -40.58 -8.03 -47.97
CA CYS A 523 -41.41 -8.41 -49.08
C CYS A 523 -40.82 -9.54 -49.94
N THR A 524 -39.69 -10.17 -49.56
CA THR A 524 -39.13 -11.31 -50.32
C THR A 524 -39.84 -12.61 -50.01
N ASP A 525 -40.25 -12.78 -48.75
CA ASP A 525 -40.89 -14.01 -48.26
C ASP A 525 -42.40 -13.85 -48.13
N HIS A 526 -42.93 -12.74 -48.63
CA HIS A 526 -44.33 -12.37 -48.56
C HIS A 526 -44.87 -12.22 -49.97
N ALA A 527 -46.04 -12.80 -50.23
CA ALA A 527 -46.68 -12.69 -51.52
C ALA A 527 -46.99 -11.21 -51.85
N ASP A 528 -47.06 -10.85 -53.13
CA ASP A 528 -47.50 -9.52 -53.52
C ASP A 528 -48.87 -9.21 -52.89
N HIS A 529 -49.04 -7.98 -52.41
CA HIS A 529 -50.16 -7.43 -51.63
C HIS A 529 -50.22 -7.81 -50.14
N THR A 530 -49.23 -8.52 -49.60
CA THR A 530 -49.15 -8.76 -48.14
C THR A 530 -49.02 -7.43 -47.39
N LEU A 531 -49.80 -7.30 -46.31
CA LEU A 531 -49.81 -6.13 -45.42
C LEU A 531 -49.06 -6.47 -44.15
N VAL A 532 -47.96 -5.76 -43.90
CA VAL A 532 -47.13 -5.95 -42.72
C VAL A 532 -47.12 -4.67 -41.91
N GLY A 533 -47.11 -4.79 -40.59
CA GLY A 533 -46.80 -3.65 -39.74
C GLY A 533 -45.39 -3.14 -40.09
N HIS A 534 -45.21 -1.83 -40.14
CA HIS A 534 -43.86 -1.30 -40.30
C HIS A 534 -42.97 -1.73 -39.11
N PRO A 535 -41.70 -2.11 -39.33
CA PRO A 535 -40.82 -2.66 -38.28
C PRO A 535 -40.67 -1.77 -37.04
N SER A 536 -40.81 -0.46 -37.22
CA SER A 536 -40.59 0.53 -36.16
C SER A 536 -41.68 1.61 -36.06
N GLU A 537 -42.76 1.58 -36.85
CA GLU A 537 -43.76 2.68 -36.92
C GLU A 537 -45.21 2.16 -37.00
N CYS A 538 -45.98 2.18 -35.91
CA CYS A 538 -47.26 1.44 -35.82
C CYS A 538 -48.43 2.02 -36.64
N ASN A 539 -48.30 3.24 -37.14
CA ASN A 539 -49.27 3.89 -38.02
C ASN A 539 -48.95 3.70 -39.50
N LEU A 540 -47.80 3.08 -39.80
CA LEU A 540 -47.36 2.76 -41.14
C LEU A 540 -47.53 1.26 -41.41
N ILE A 541 -48.04 0.98 -42.60
CA ILE A 541 -48.21 -0.36 -43.16
C ILE A 541 -47.21 -0.48 -44.29
N VAL A 542 -46.43 -1.55 -44.27
CA VAL A 542 -45.62 -1.97 -45.40
C VAL A 542 -46.50 -2.81 -46.32
N VAL A 543 -46.69 -2.32 -47.54
CA VAL A 543 -47.40 -3.01 -48.61
C VAL A 543 -46.39 -3.56 -49.59
N CYS A 544 -46.35 -4.88 -49.71
CA CYS A 544 -45.43 -5.56 -50.61
C CYS A 544 -45.98 -5.53 -52.04
N MET A 545 -45.27 -4.89 -52.98
CA MET A 545 -45.65 -4.85 -54.39
C MET A 545 -44.45 -5.16 -55.29
N MET A 546 -44.57 -6.17 -56.14
CA MET A 546 -43.48 -6.69 -56.99
C MET A 546 -42.21 -6.97 -56.19
N GLN A 547 -42.37 -7.60 -55.02
CA GLN A 547 -41.29 -7.87 -54.05
C GLN A 547 -40.55 -6.61 -53.55
N GLN A 548 -41.14 -5.42 -53.70
CA GLN A 548 -40.60 -4.16 -53.17
C GLN A 548 -41.51 -3.62 -52.06
N PRO A 549 -40.93 -3.18 -50.94
CA PRO A 549 -41.70 -2.57 -49.84
C PRO A 549 -42.14 -1.16 -50.20
N THR A 550 -43.44 -0.89 -50.06
CA THR A 550 -44.00 0.47 -50.15
C THR A 550 -44.72 0.83 -48.85
N LEU A 551 -44.74 2.12 -48.49
CA LEU A 551 -45.36 2.58 -47.25
C LEU A 551 -46.77 3.11 -47.51
N ARG A 552 -47.73 2.69 -46.68
CA ARG A 552 -49.09 3.22 -46.62
C ARG A 552 -49.41 3.58 -45.17
N SER A 553 -49.94 4.77 -44.93
CA SER A 553 -50.41 5.16 -43.60
C SER A 553 -51.82 4.65 -43.32
N CYS A 554 -52.11 4.32 -42.06
CA CYS A 554 -53.50 4.20 -41.61
C CYS A 554 -54.20 5.59 -41.61
N PRO A 555 -55.55 5.62 -41.74
CA PRO A 555 -56.32 6.85 -41.61
C PRO A 555 -56.05 7.57 -40.28
N VAL A 556 -56.27 8.88 -40.25
CA VAL A 556 -55.96 9.72 -39.09
C VAL A 556 -56.72 9.22 -37.84
N GLY A 557 -55.97 8.89 -36.79
CA GLY A 557 -56.51 8.35 -35.53
C GLY A 557 -56.70 6.83 -35.50
N GLU A 558 -56.11 6.12 -36.45
CA GLU A 558 -56.11 4.65 -36.52
C GLU A 558 -54.68 4.12 -36.57
N ILE A 559 -54.48 2.94 -35.98
CA ILE A 559 -53.21 2.20 -35.97
C ILE A 559 -53.40 0.86 -36.65
N PHE A 560 -52.32 0.29 -37.20
CA PHE A 560 -52.37 -1.03 -37.78
C PHE A 560 -52.40 -2.07 -36.66
N ASN A 561 -53.52 -2.77 -36.48
CA ASN A 561 -53.56 -3.90 -35.59
C ASN A 561 -53.05 -5.13 -36.34
N SER A 562 -51.85 -5.57 -35.96
CA SER A 562 -51.20 -6.78 -36.47
C SER A 562 -51.96 -8.06 -36.15
N THR A 563 -52.77 -8.08 -35.09
CA THR A 563 -53.60 -9.23 -34.67
C THR A 563 -54.80 -9.40 -35.60
N THR A 564 -55.45 -8.31 -36.02
CA THR A 564 -56.61 -8.38 -36.92
C THR A 564 -56.26 -8.03 -38.38
N LEU A 565 -54.99 -7.74 -38.66
CA LEU A 565 -54.45 -7.25 -39.94
C LEU A 565 -55.23 -6.06 -40.54
N LEU A 566 -55.79 -5.20 -39.69
CA LEU A 566 -56.75 -4.15 -40.05
C LEU A 566 -56.38 -2.84 -39.35
N CYS A 567 -56.60 -1.70 -40.02
CA CYS A 567 -56.55 -0.39 -39.33
C CYS A 567 -57.76 -0.30 -38.40
N ILE A 568 -57.51 -0.05 -37.13
CA ILE A 568 -58.55 0.18 -36.14
C ILE A 568 -58.24 1.43 -35.32
N PRO A 569 -59.27 2.05 -34.72
CA PRO A 569 -59.07 3.25 -33.91
C PRO A 569 -58.08 2.98 -32.76
N GLY A 570 -57.06 3.82 -32.59
CA GLY A 570 -56.04 3.66 -31.54
C GLY A 570 -55.08 4.84 -31.39
N ASP A 571 -54.21 4.76 -30.38
CA ASP A 571 -53.24 5.78 -29.98
C ASP A 571 -51.88 5.57 -30.68
N LEU A 572 -51.39 6.62 -31.33
CA LEU A 572 -50.18 6.64 -32.16
C LEU A 572 -48.87 6.63 -31.36
N ASN A 573 -48.88 7.11 -30.11
CA ASN A 573 -47.67 7.20 -29.27
C ASN A 573 -47.42 5.90 -28.52
N THR A 574 -48.49 5.21 -28.14
CA THR A 574 -48.44 3.96 -27.38
C THR A 574 -48.68 2.73 -28.26
N CYS A 575 -49.08 2.94 -29.51
CA CYS A 575 -49.51 1.90 -30.44
C CYS A 575 -50.65 1.02 -29.87
N GLN A 576 -51.54 1.61 -29.07
CA GLN A 576 -52.62 0.89 -28.39
C GLN A 576 -54.00 1.12 -28.99
N VAL A 577 -54.79 0.06 -29.08
CA VAL A 577 -56.12 0.03 -29.71
C VAL A 577 -57.20 0.60 -28.77
N HIS A 578 -58.20 1.34 -29.30
CA HIS A 578 -59.34 1.81 -28.52
C HIS A 578 -60.30 0.67 -28.12
N PRO A 579 -60.83 0.69 -26.88
CA PRO A 579 -61.69 -0.37 -26.36
C PRO A 579 -63.10 -0.39 -27.00
N VAL A 580 -63.71 -1.59 -27.05
CA VAL A 580 -64.97 -1.92 -27.77
C VAL A 580 -66.10 -0.93 -27.47
N GLU A 581 -66.22 -0.49 -26.21
CA GLU A 581 -67.27 0.39 -25.72
C GLU A 581 -67.22 1.78 -26.36
N THR A 582 -66.03 2.21 -26.78
CA THR A 582 -65.78 3.57 -27.29
C THR A 582 -65.49 3.61 -28.78
N MET A 583 -65.31 2.45 -29.41
CA MET A 583 -64.92 2.30 -30.81
C MET A 583 -65.95 2.88 -31.81
N CYS A 584 -67.24 2.87 -31.48
CA CYS A 584 -68.31 3.44 -32.33
C CYS A 584 -68.59 4.95 -32.07
N ARG A 585 -67.86 5.61 -31.16
CA ARG A 585 -68.12 7.03 -30.82
C ARG A 585 -67.84 7.94 -32.01
N ASN A 586 -68.83 8.76 -32.41
CA ASN A 586 -68.81 9.60 -33.62
C ASN A 586 -68.63 8.83 -34.96
N ARG A 587 -68.98 7.53 -35.01
CA ARG A 587 -68.88 6.71 -36.23
C ARG A 587 -70.25 6.51 -36.91
N PRO A 588 -70.31 6.28 -38.23
CA PRO A 588 -71.57 6.16 -38.97
C PRO A 588 -72.34 4.86 -38.67
N TYR A 589 -73.67 4.92 -38.73
CA TYR A 589 -74.57 3.77 -38.53
C TYR A 589 -74.33 2.68 -39.58
N GLY A 590 -74.24 1.42 -39.13
CA GLY A 590 -74.06 0.24 -40.00
C GLY A 590 -72.60 -0.14 -40.28
N ALA A 591 -71.63 0.63 -39.78
CA ALA A 591 -70.20 0.30 -39.91
C ALA A 591 -69.88 -1.02 -39.20
N VAL A 592 -69.10 -1.88 -39.86
CA VAL A 592 -68.64 -3.16 -39.30
C VAL A 592 -67.14 -3.05 -39.08
N TYR A 593 -66.72 -3.28 -37.83
CA TYR A 593 -65.33 -3.31 -37.43
C TYR A 593 -65.00 -4.68 -36.85
N PRO A 594 -63.77 -5.20 -37.06
CA PRO A 594 -63.32 -6.41 -36.37
C PRO A 594 -63.35 -6.17 -34.86
N HIS A 595 -63.59 -7.21 -34.07
CA HIS A 595 -63.43 -7.07 -32.64
C HIS A 595 -61.94 -6.84 -32.31
N PRO A 596 -61.61 -5.85 -31.46
CA PRO A 596 -60.23 -5.40 -31.24
C PRO A 596 -59.29 -6.48 -30.69
N SER A 597 -59.83 -7.51 -30.05
CA SER A 597 -59.06 -8.60 -29.43
C SER A 597 -59.52 -10.01 -29.81
N ASP A 598 -60.52 -10.15 -30.69
CA ASP A 598 -61.05 -11.49 -31.03
C ASP A 598 -61.54 -11.53 -32.47
N CYS A 599 -60.72 -12.02 -33.38
CA CYS A 599 -61.08 -12.12 -34.80
C CYS A 599 -62.10 -13.21 -35.14
N THR A 600 -62.47 -14.04 -34.17
CA THR A 600 -63.66 -14.89 -34.31
C THR A 600 -64.94 -14.10 -34.09
N GLN A 601 -64.82 -12.83 -33.69
CA GLN A 601 -65.92 -11.92 -33.42
C GLN A 601 -65.82 -10.62 -34.22
N PHE A 602 -66.97 -9.97 -34.43
CA PHE A 602 -67.03 -8.69 -35.11
C PHE A 602 -68.09 -7.77 -34.54
N VAL A 603 -67.85 -6.45 -34.64
CA VAL A 603 -68.68 -5.39 -34.09
C VAL A 603 -69.42 -4.67 -35.22
N ARG A 604 -70.74 -4.58 -35.13
CA ARG A 604 -71.58 -3.79 -36.03
C ARG A 604 -72.14 -2.58 -35.28
N CYS A 605 -71.79 -1.37 -35.70
CA CYS A 605 -72.24 -0.13 -35.04
C CYS A 605 -73.69 0.20 -35.40
N ALA A 606 -74.53 0.40 -34.37
CA ALA A 606 -75.88 0.92 -34.48
C ALA A 606 -75.95 2.36 -33.96
N GLY A 607 -75.34 3.30 -34.71
CA GLY A 607 -75.11 4.67 -34.25
C GLY A 607 -73.87 4.70 -33.36
N GLU A 608 -73.98 5.25 -32.14
CA GLU A 608 -72.88 5.22 -31.16
C GLU A 608 -72.76 3.88 -30.39
N GLN A 609 -73.67 2.92 -30.61
CA GLN A 609 -73.69 1.66 -29.86
C GLN A 609 -73.02 0.50 -30.62
N PRO A 610 -72.05 -0.22 -30.00
CA PRO A 610 -71.44 -1.43 -30.57
C PRO A 610 -72.31 -2.68 -30.38
N ASN A 611 -72.34 -3.59 -31.36
CA ASN A 611 -73.04 -4.89 -31.30
C ASN A 611 -72.13 -6.04 -31.79
N VAL A 612 -71.87 -7.06 -30.95
CA VAL A 612 -70.85 -8.12 -31.19
C VAL A 612 -71.47 -9.44 -31.69
N GLN A 613 -70.85 -10.11 -32.69
CA GLN A 613 -71.28 -11.39 -33.29
C GLN A 613 -70.11 -12.39 -33.48
N VAL A 614 -70.33 -13.73 -33.48
CA VAL A 614 -69.29 -14.81 -33.45
C VAL A 614 -69.31 -15.75 -34.68
N CYS A 615 -68.13 -16.22 -35.14
CA CYS A 615 -67.91 -17.17 -36.25
C CYS A 615 -67.90 -18.67 -35.84
N PRO A 616 -68.09 -19.63 -36.77
CA PRO A 616 -67.99 -21.09 -36.52
C PRO A 616 -66.59 -21.55 -36.03
N ALA A 617 -66.50 -22.72 -35.36
CA ALA A 617 -65.24 -23.22 -34.80
C ALA A 617 -64.15 -23.42 -35.89
N GLY A 618 -62.96 -22.87 -35.66
CA GLY A 618 -61.88 -22.85 -36.65
C GLY A 618 -62.10 -21.87 -37.82
N HIS A 619 -62.93 -20.82 -37.64
CA HIS A 619 -63.20 -19.80 -38.66
C HIS A 619 -63.04 -18.37 -38.10
N VAL A 620 -62.62 -17.42 -38.96
CA VAL A 620 -62.32 -16.02 -38.63
C VAL A 620 -62.95 -15.04 -39.63
N LEU A 621 -63.13 -13.76 -39.25
CA LEU A 621 -63.75 -12.73 -40.10
C LEU A 621 -62.79 -12.20 -41.19
N HIS A 622 -63.20 -12.26 -42.46
CA HIS A 622 -62.40 -11.81 -43.59
C HIS A 622 -62.54 -10.30 -43.88
N HIS A 623 -61.39 -9.61 -44.02
CA HIS A 623 -61.24 -8.15 -44.06
C HIS A 623 -61.95 -7.41 -45.20
N SER A 624 -62.08 -8.03 -46.38
CA SER A 624 -62.60 -7.36 -47.59
C SER A 624 -64.05 -7.76 -47.91
N SER A 625 -64.51 -8.91 -47.44
CA SER A 625 -65.90 -9.37 -47.62
C SER A 625 -66.76 -9.26 -46.35
N MET A 626 -66.14 -8.97 -45.20
CA MET A 626 -66.80 -8.89 -43.88
C MET A 626 -67.64 -10.13 -43.56
N SER A 627 -67.09 -11.34 -43.81
CA SER A 627 -67.75 -12.64 -43.64
C SER A 627 -66.80 -13.72 -43.06
N CYS A 628 -67.32 -14.75 -42.38
CA CYS A 628 -66.52 -15.79 -41.69
C CYS A 628 -66.00 -16.88 -42.66
N ARG A 629 -64.71 -17.25 -42.56
CA ARG A 629 -64.05 -18.28 -43.38
C ARG A 629 -63.07 -19.13 -42.56
N PRO A 630 -62.76 -20.40 -42.93
CA PRO A 630 -61.82 -21.25 -42.19
C PRO A 630 -60.49 -20.53 -41.99
N GLY A 631 -60.00 -20.52 -40.77
CA GLY A 631 -58.88 -19.68 -40.39
C GLY A 631 -58.34 -20.03 -39.02
N ASP A 632 -57.12 -19.59 -38.78
CA ASP A 632 -56.51 -19.75 -37.48
C ASP A 632 -57.15 -18.76 -36.51
N THR A 633 -57.85 -19.27 -35.49
CA THR A 633 -58.55 -18.44 -34.51
C THR A 633 -57.62 -17.70 -33.55
N ASN A 634 -56.33 -18.02 -33.55
CA ASN A 634 -55.31 -17.30 -32.79
C ASN A 634 -54.64 -16.18 -33.62
N THR A 635 -54.29 -16.44 -34.88
CA THR A 635 -53.60 -15.46 -35.75
C THR A 635 -54.54 -14.65 -36.63
N CYS A 636 -55.81 -15.03 -36.68
CA CYS A 636 -56.86 -14.32 -37.41
C CYS A 636 -56.70 -14.32 -38.93
N GLU A 637 -55.77 -15.13 -39.42
CA GLU A 637 -55.52 -15.33 -40.82
C GLU A 637 -56.46 -16.39 -41.38
N VAL A 638 -56.93 -16.13 -42.60
CA VAL A 638 -57.78 -17.07 -43.31
C VAL A 638 -56.90 -18.18 -43.88
N MET A 639 -57.22 -19.42 -43.58
CA MET A 639 -56.45 -20.58 -44.03
C MET A 639 -56.81 -20.89 -45.48
N GLU A 640 -56.06 -20.30 -46.40
CA GLU A 640 -56.15 -20.59 -47.83
C GLU A 640 -54.93 -21.40 -48.28
N ASN A 641 -55.10 -22.34 -49.20
CA ASN A 641 -54.02 -23.08 -49.86
C ASN A 641 -53.15 -24.00 -48.98
N VAL A 642 -53.42 -24.15 -47.67
CA VAL A 642 -52.67 -25.02 -46.73
C VAL A 642 -52.52 -26.46 -47.23
N CYS A 643 -53.51 -26.96 -47.98
CA CYS A 643 -53.51 -28.31 -48.52
C CYS A 643 -53.11 -28.42 -50.00
N GLN A 644 -52.72 -27.33 -50.67
CA GLN A 644 -52.41 -27.33 -52.11
C GLN A 644 -51.05 -27.96 -52.47
N ASN A 645 -50.07 -27.94 -51.56
CA ASN A 645 -48.71 -28.48 -51.79
C ASN A 645 -48.32 -29.61 -50.82
N GLN A 646 -49.26 -30.10 -50.01
CA GLN A 646 -49.01 -31.18 -49.07
C GLN A 646 -49.29 -32.53 -49.75
N THR A 647 -48.49 -33.55 -49.46
CA THR A 647 -48.79 -34.90 -49.91
C THR A 647 -50.10 -35.35 -49.27
N ASP A 648 -50.97 -35.94 -50.08
CA ASP A 648 -52.29 -36.40 -49.64
C ASP A 648 -52.12 -37.32 -48.42
N GLY A 649 -52.79 -37.02 -47.31
CA GLY A 649 -52.68 -37.77 -46.05
C GLY A 649 -51.76 -37.19 -44.96
N VAL A 650 -51.11 -36.04 -45.18
CA VAL A 650 -50.34 -35.32 -44.14
C VAL A 650 -51.27 -34.80 -43.03
N ILE A 651 -50.84 -34.97 -41.78
CA ILE A 651 -51.51 -34.51 -40.57
C ILE A 651 -50.75 -33.31 -40.05
N LEU A 652 -51.40 -32.16 -40.06
CA LEU A 652 -50.86 -30.92 -39.50
C LEU A 652 -51.61 -30.62 -38.22
N GLN A 653 -50.90 -30.12 -37.21
CA GLN A 653 -51.56 -29.62 -36.02
C GLN A 653 -52.51 -28.49 -36.42
N HIS A 654 -53.73 -28.49 -35.88
CA HIS A 654 -54.59 -27.32 -36.08
C HIS A 654 -53.97 -26.14 -35.34
N PRO A 655 -53.76 -24.99 -35.99
CA PRO A 655 -52.97 -23.88 -35.43
C PRO A 655 -53.45 -23.41 -34.06
N SER A 656 -54.76 -23.52 -33.81
CA SER A 656 -55.43 -22.97 -32.63
C SER A 656 -56.30 -23.96 -31.86
N LEU A 657 -56.36 -25.24 -32.25
CA LEU A 657 -57.24 -26.24 -31.62
C LEU A 657 -56.47 -27.55 -31.39
N CYS A 658 -55.99 -27.80 -30.18
CA CYS A 658 -54.98 -28.85 -29.94
C CYS A 658 -55.50 -30.28 -29.89
N GLY A 659 -56.79 -30.42 -29.61
CA GLY A 659 -57.51 -31.66 -29.84
C GLY A 659 -57.88 -31.89 -31.30
N HIS A 660 -57.48 -31.01 -32.23
CA HIS A 660 -57.80 -31.09 -33.63
C HIS A 660 -56.55 -30.98 -34.50
N PHE A 661 -56.65 -31.57 -35.69
CA PHE A 661 -55.63 -31.55 -36.71
C PHE A 661 -56.26 -31.19 -38.04
N VAL A 662 -55.49 -30.49 -38.86
CA VAL A 662 -55.84 -30.22 -40.24
C VAL A 662 -55.50 -31.46 -41.05
N TRP A 663 -56.52 -31.99 -41.72
CA TRP A 663 -56.35 -33.09 -42.66
C TRP A 663 -56.48 -32.57 -44.08
N CYS A 664 -55.38 -32.68 -44.82
CA CYS A 664 -55.35 -32.35 -46.23
C CYS A 664 -55.80 -33.54 -47.08
N GLN A 665 -56.93 -33.36 -47.76
CA GLN A 665 -57.50 -34.32 -48.71
C GLN A 665 -57.76 -33.64 -50.05
N SER A 666 -57.05 -34.06 -51.10
CA SER A 666 -57.26 -33.58 -52.48
C SER A 666 -57.23 -32.05 -52.62
N GLY A 667 -56.42 -31.36 -51.83
CA GLY A 667 -56.27 -29.90 -51.85
C GLY A 667 -57.30 -29.11 -51.02
N ALA A 668 -58.32 -29.79 -50.47
CA ALA A 668 -59.31 -29.16 -49.59
C ALA A 668 -58.87 -29.26 -48.11
N ILE A 669 -59.15 -28.19 -47.36
CA ILE A 669 -58.87 -28.10 -45.93
C ILE A 669 -60.07 -28.64 -45.16
N THR A 670 -59.86 -29.67 -44.34
CA THR A 670 -60.84 -30.15 -43.37
C THR A 670 -60.22 -30.24 -41.99
N ILE A 671 -60.99 -29.89 -40.95
CA ILE A 671 -60.53 -29.83 -39.56
C ILE A 671 -61.14 -31.02 -38.79
N ASN A 672 -60.30 -31.91 -38.24
CA ASN A 672 -60.70 -33.19 -37.60
C ASN A 672 -60.09 -33.38 -36.19
N PRO A 673 -60.68 -34.17 -35.27
CA PRO A 673 -60.19 -34.33 -33.89
C PRO A 673 -59.23 -35.53 -33.63
N CYS A 674 -58.31 -35.40 -32.65
CA CYS A 674 -57.42 -36.45 -32.10
C CYS A 674 -58.15 -37.46 -31.17
N PRO A 675 -57.55 -38.64 -30.86
CA PRO A 675 -58.05 -39.57 -29.84
C PRO A 675 -58.23 -38.91 -28.47
N VAL A 676 -59.16 -39.46 -27.69
CA VAL A 676 -59.62 -38.80 -26.46
C VAL A 676 -58.50 -38.71 -25.43
N GLY A 677 -58.13 -37.48 -25.06
CA GLY A 677 -57.08 -37.21 -24.07
C GLY A 677 -55.67 -37.20 -24.64
N GLU A 678 -55.54 -37.17 -25.97
CA GLU A 678 -54.27 -37.03 -26.66
C GLU A 678 -54.26 -35.76 -27.52
N ILE A 679 -53.07 -35.19 -27.65
CA ILE A 679 -52.80 -34.02 -28.48
C ILE A 679 -51.65 -34.34 -29.42
N LEU A 680 -51.68 -33.77 -30.62
CA LEU A 680 -50.63 -34.01 -31.61
C LEU A 680 -49.34 -33.33 -31.16
N ARG A 681 -48.25 -34.09 -31.02
CA ARG A 681 -46.90 -33.57 -30.80
C ARG A 681 -46.18 -33.46 -32.15
N PRO A 682 -46.07 -32.25 -32.73
CA PRO A 682 -45.64 -32.05 -34.11
C PRO A 682 -44.15 -32.31 -34.35
N ASP A 683 -43.28 -32.13 -33.34
CA ASP A 683 -41.82 -32.36 -33.46
C ASP A 683 -41.44 -33.83 -33.62
N VAL A 684 -42.34 -34.74 -33.22
CA VAL A 684 -42.22 -36.18 -33.47
C VAL A 684 -43.34 -36.75 -34.35
N GLN A 685 -44.23 -35.89 -34.88
CA GLN A 685 -45.44 -36.23 -35.66
C GLN A 685 -46.30 -37.33 -35.03
N PHE A 686 -46.51 -37.26 -33.71
CA PHE A 686 -47.14 -38.35 -32.96
C PHE A 686 -48.08 -37.80 -31.89
N CYS A 687 -49.25 -38.40 -31.71
CA CYS A 687 -50.13 -38.01 -30.62
C CYS A 687 -49.57 -38.53 -29.29
N VAL A 688 -49.40 -37.64 -28.33
CA VAL A 688 -48.98 -38.01 -26.98
C VAL A 688 -50.09 -37.66 -26.00
N PRO A 689 -50.18 -38.35 -24.86
CA PRO A 689 -51.15 -38.01 -23.83
C PRO A 689 -51.00 -36.55 -23.43
N GLY A 690 -52.11 -35.82 -23.39
CA GLY A 690 -52.08 -34.39 -23.11
C GLY A 690 -53.46 -33.76 -22.97
N ASN A 691 -53.45 -32.52 -22.56
CA ASN A 691 -54.63 -31.76 -22.23
C ASN A 691 -55.16 -31.03 -23.46
N LEU A 692 -56.40 -31.36 -23.83
CA LEU A 692 -57.08 -30.85 -25.03
C LEU A 692 -57.36 -29.34 -24.99
N THR A 693 -57.41 -28.72 -23.80
CA THR A 693 -57.67 -27.29 -23.64
C THR A 693 -56.39 -26.47 -23.56
N THR A 694 -55.32 -27.01 -22.98
CA THR A 694 -54.05 -26.29 -22.79
C THR A 694 -52.99 -26.67 -23.82
N CYS A 695 -53.22 -27.69 -24.63
CA CYS A 695 -52.22 -28.21 -25.56
C CYS A 695 -50.95 -28.72 -24.84
N GLU A 696 -51.08 -28.99 -23.54
CA GLU A 696 -49.97 -29.40 -22.70
C GLU A 696 -49.89 -30.92 -22.66
N TYR A 697 -48.68 -31.43 -22.86
CA TYR A 697 -48.41 -32.85 -22.73
C TYR A 697 -48.59 -33.29 -21.26
N ALA A 698 -48.98 -34.55 -21.05
CA ALA A 698 -49.19 -35.11 -19.72
C ALA A 698 -47.91 -35.03 -18.86
N PRO A 699 -48.05 -34.80 -17.54
CA PRO A 699 -46.92 -34.67 -16.65
C PRO A 699 -46.16 -35.99 -16.50
N ILE A 700 -44.89 -35.87 -16.15
CA ILE A 700 -43.86 -36.92 -16.27
C ILE A 700 -44.19 -38.18 -15.46
N ASP A 701 -44.79 -38.01 -14.30
CA ASP A 701 -45.29 -39.05 -13.41
C ASP A 701 -46.38 -39.92 -14.06
N ARG A 702 -47.06 -39.39 -15.08
CA ARG A 702 -48.15 -40.05 -15.82
C ARG A 702 -47.79 -40.45 -17.24
N MET A 703 -46.63 -40.01 -17.76
CA MET A 703 -46.16 -40.33 -19.11
C MET A 703 -45.82 -41.82 -19.31
N CYS A 704 -45.32 -42.50 -18.26
CA CYS A 704 -44.93 -43.91 -18.32
C CYS A 704 -46.06 -44.89 -17.94
N LEU A 705 -47.24 -44.39 -17.58
CA LEU A 705 -48.39 -45.22 -17.21
C LEU A 705 -48.89 -45.99 -18.44
N GLY A 706 -48.77 -47.32 -18.40
CA GLY A 706 -49.11 -48.19 -19.54
C GLY A 706 -48.04 -48.27 -20.64
N GLN A 707 -46.85 -47.67 -20.43
CA GLN A 707 -45.71 -47.75 -21.34
C GLN A 707 -44.70 -48.84 -20.89
N ALA A 708 -43.82 -49.31 -21.79
CA ALA A 708 -42.82 -50.34 -21.49
C ALA A 708 -41.54 -49.79 -20.82
N ASP A 709 -40.86 -50.60 -20.00
CA ASP A 709 -39.65 -50.21 -19.26
C ASP A 709 -38.45 -49.91 -20.18
N HIS A 710 -37.60 -48.97 -19.75
CA HIS A 710 -36.43 -48.39 -20.44
C HIS A 710 -36.71 -47.50 -21.67
N ILE A 711 -37.98 -47.25 -22.00
CA ILE A 711 -38.33 -46.22 -22.99
C ILE A 711 -37.95 -44.85 -22.43
N ARG A 712 -37.25 -44.06 -23.25
CA ARG A 712 -36.84 -42.70 -22.92
C ARG A 712 -37.66 -41.70 -23.71
N PHE A 713 -38.39 -40.85 -23.02
CA PHE A 713 -39.11 -39.73 -23.61
C PHE A 713 -38.31 -38.43 -23.41
N PRO A 714 -38.35 -37.51 -24.38
CA PRO A 714 -37.81 -36.16 -24.16
C PRO A 714 -38.56 -35.52 -23.00
N HIS A 715 -37.84 -34.82 -22.13
CA HIS A 715 -38.51 -34.07 -21.07
C HIS A 715 -39.44 -33.00 -21.69
N PRO A 716 -40.64 -32.76 -21.13
CA PRO A 716 -41.64 -31.89 -21.74
C PRO A 716 -41.22 -30.42 -21.87
N THR A 717 -40.37 -29.96 -20.96
CA THR A 717 -40.03 -28.52 -20.81
C THR A 717 -38.53 -28.25 -20.78
N GLU A 718 -37.71 -29.26 -20.59
CA GLU A 718 -36.27 -29.08 -20.37
C GLU A 718 -35.54 -29.88 -21.43
N CYS A 719 -35.08 -29.22 -22.48
CA CYS A 719 -34.29 -29.90 -23.50
C CYS A 719 -32.98 -30.46 -22.93
N ALA A 720 -32.50 -29.95 -21.80
CA ALA A 720 -31.39 -30.51 -21.02
C ALA A 720 -31.79 -31.73 -20.17
N SER A 721 -33.02 -32.24 -20.23
CA SER A 721 -33.46 -33.38 -19.42
C SER A 721 -34.20 -34.43 -20.27
N PHE A 722 -34.31 -35.65 -19.74
CA PHE A 722 -35.12 -36.72 -20.32
C PHE A 722 -35.81 -37.57 -19.27
N VAL A 723 -36.90 -38.21 -19.66
CA VAL A 723 -37.69 -39.11 -18.81
C VAL A 723 -37.38 -40.54 -19.18
N ALA A 724 -36.79 -41.31 -18.27
CA ALA A 724 -36.58 -42.75 -18.43
C ALA A 724 -37.66 -43.53 -17.66
N CYS A 725 -38.40 -44.40 -18.36
CA CYS A 725 -39.38 -45.26 -17.69
C CYS A 725 -38.68 -46.42 -16.97
N GLN A 726 -38.91 -46.56 -15.67
CA GLN A 726 -38.43 -47.68 -14.86
C GLN A 726 -39.53 -48.15 -13.90
N GLY A 727 -40.08 -49.33 -14.16
CA GLY A 727 -41.18 -49.90 -13.38
C GLY A 727 -42.48 -49.11 -13.48
N GLN A 728 -42.88 -48.68 -14.69
CA GLN A 728 -44.02 -47.78 -14.98
C GLN A 728 -43.93 -46.35 -14.41
N ASN A 729 -42.84 -46.00 -13.73
CA ASN A 729 -42.61 -44.64 -13.25
C ASN A 729 -41.67 -43.90 -14.20
N GLY A 730 -41.97 -42.63 -14.47
CA GLY A 730 -41.10 -41.72 -15.20
C GLY A 730 -40.05 -41.12 -14.27
N VAL A 731 -38.78 -41.45 -14.50
CA VAL A 731 -37.66 -40.87 -13.75
C VAL A 731 -37.01 -39.78 -14.61
N VAL A 732 -37.01 -38.55 -14.11
CA VAL A 732 -36.33 -37.42 -14.76
C VAL A 732 -34.83 -37.53 -14.52
N GLN A 733 -34.06 -37.43 -15.60
CA GLN A 733 -32.62 -37.40 -15.58
C GLN A 733 -32.14 -36.19 -16.39
N SER A 734 -31.27 -35.38 -15.81
CA SER A 734 -30.71 -34.18 -16.45
C SER A 734 -29.38 -34.49 -17.13
N CYS A 735 -29.16 -33.81 -18.24
CA CYS A 735 -27.89 -33.73 -18.95
C CYS A 735 -26.95 -32.74 -18.21
N PRO A 736 -25.63 -32.90 -18.33
CA PRO A 736 -24.66 -31.92 -17.82
C PRO A 736 -24.91 -30.51 -18.34
N ALA A 737 -24.55 -29.47 -17.57
CA ALA A 737 -24.68 -28.06 -17.97
C ALA A 737 -24.12 -27.83 -19.39
N GLY A 738 -24.64 -26.93 -20.20
CA GLY A 738 -24.22 -26.75 -21.60
C GLY A 738 -24.47 -27.97 -22.52
N SER A 739 -25.40 -28.87 -22.18
CA SER A 739 -25.78 -30.01 -23.04
C SER A 739 -27.28 -30.32 -23.02
N VAL A 740 -27.79 -30.87 -24.14
CA VAL A 740 -29.22 -31.10 -24.39
C VAL A 740 -29.50 -32.52 -24.93
N TYR A 741 -30.64 -33.10 -24.55
CA TYR A 741 -31.09 -34.44 -24.91
C TYR A 741 -31.65 -34.53 -26.34
N SER A 742 -31.34 -35.63 -27.04
CA SER A 742 -31.83 -35.91 -28.39
C SER A 742 -32.77 -37.12 -28.42
N ALA A 743 -34.03 -36.92 -28.82
CA ALA A 743 -35.04 -37.99 -28.97
C ALA A 743 -34.67 -39.00 -30.06
N LYS A 744 -34.04 -38.50 -31.13
CA LYS A 744 -33.59 -39.28 -32.29
C LYS A 744 -32.34 -40.12 -31.95
N ALA A 745 -31.38 -39.57 -31.18
CA ALA A 745 -30.12 -40.23 -30.80
C ALA A 745 -30.12 -40.91 -29.41
N ARG A 746 -31.17 -40.69 -28.60
CA ARG A 746 -31.40 -41.24 -27.24
C ARG A 746 -30.29 -40.95 -26.21
N SER A 747 -29.54 -39.85 -26.38
CA SER A 747 -28.40 -39.44 -25.53
C SER A 747 -28.26 -37.91 -25.43
N CYS A 748 -27.46 -37.41 -24.47
CA CYS A 748 -27.16 -35.98 -24.25
C CYS A 748 -26.00 -35.51 -25.14
N MET A 749 -26.12 -34.32 -25.72
CA MET A 749 -25.18 -33.73 -26.70
C MET A 749 -24.89 -32.26 -26.35
N PRO A 750 -23.68 -31.71 -26.61
CA PRO A 750 -23.40 -30.29 -26.36
C PRO A 750 -24.39 -29.39 -27.10
N GLY A 751 -24.89 -28.37 -26.40
CA GLY A 751 -25.92 -27.50 -26.94
C GLY A 751 -26.27 -26.38 -25.99
N ASN A 752 -26.99 -25.42 -26.53
CA ASN A 752 -27.44 -24.29 -25.75
C ASN A 752 -28.71 -24.69 -24.98
N GLU A 753 -28.64 -24.71 -23.65
CA GLU A 753 -29.78 -25.06 -22.80
C GLU A 753 -30.89 -24.00 -22.85
N ALA A 754 -30.52 -22.73 -23.11
CA ALA A 754 -31.46 -21.63 -23.22
C ALA A 754 -32.21 -21.63 -24.57
N THR A 755 -31.53 -21.98 -25.67
CA THR A 755 -32.15 -22.03 -27.02
C THR A 755 -32.55 -23.43 -27.48
N CYS A 756 -32.21 -24.46 -26.70
CA CYS A 756 -32.32 -25.88 -27.06
C CYS A 756 -31.63 -26.28 -28.37
N GLU A 757 -30.75 -25.42 -28.87
CA GLU A 757 -29.99 -25.63 -30.09
C GLU A 757 -28.90 -26.66 -29.84
N ARG A 758 -28.86 -27.68 -30.70
CA ARG A 758 -27.85 -28.75 -30.63
C ARG A 758 -26.64 -28.33 -31.45
N PHE A 759 -25.45 -28.32 -30.86
CA PHE A 759 -24.21 -27.95 -31.57
C PHE A 759 -23.67 -29.11 -32.41
N GLU A 760 -24.48 -29.64 -33.33
CA GLU A 760 -24.23 -30.90 -34.06
C GLU A 760 -23.00 -30.86 -35.00
N ASN A 761 -22.25 -29.75 -35.07
CA ASN A 761 -21.06 -29.59 -35.94
C ASN A 761 -19.87 -28.84 -35.30
N ILE A 762 -19.84 -28.58 -33.98
CA ILE A 762 -18.83 -27.68 -33.36
C ILE A 762 -17.38 -28.19 -33.42
N CYS A 763 -17.19 -29.50 -33.56
CA CYS A 763 -15.87 -30.13 -33.71
C CYS A 763 -15.48 -30.39 -35.17
N PHE A 764 -16.26 -29.92 -36.15
CA PHE A 764 -15.97 -30.16 -37.56
C PHE A 764 -14.68 -29.44 -37.99
N GLY A 765 -13.68 -30.21 -38.41
CA GLY A 765 -12.38 -29.70 -38.86
C GLY A 765 -11.34 -29.45 -37.76
N ARG A 766 -11.61 -29.85 -36.51
CA ARG A 766 -10.70 -29.71 -35.35
C ARG A 766 -10.55 -31.02 -34.58
N PRO A 767 -9.80 -32.01 -35.11
CA PRO A 767 -9.56 -33.26 -34.39
C PRO A 767 -8.55 -33.03 -33.24
N GLU A 768 -8.89 -33.46 -32.03
CA GLU A 768 -8.03 -33.42 -30.82
C GLU A 768 -7.73 -32.00 -30.28
N SER A 769 -8.76 -31.17 -30.08
CA SER A 769 -8.61 -29.81 -29.53
C SER A 769 -9.55 -29.53 -28.36
N MET A 770 -9.10 -28.72 -27.39
CA MET A 770 -9.94 -28.13 -26.35
C MET A 770 -10.31 -26.71 -26.76
N ILE A 771 -11.61 -26.41 -26.85
CA ILE A 771 -12.13 -25.09 -27.23
C ILE A 771 -13.03 -24.56 -26.13
N ALA A 772 -13.02 -23.23 -25.92
CA ALA A 772 -13.93 -22.60 -24.97
C ALA A 772 -15.39 -22.90 -25.33
N HIS A 773 -16.22 -23.12 -24.32
CA HIS A 773 -17.65 -23.24 -24.57
C HIS A 773 -18.21 -21.88 -25.01
N PRO A 774 -18.97 -21.79 -26.12
CA PRO A 774 -19.35 -20.51 -26.73
C PRO A 774 -20.09 -19.54 -25.81
N ASN A 775 -20.88 -20.08 -24.88
CA ASN A 775 -21.79 -19.30 -24.04
C ASN A 775 -21.48 -19.46 -22.54
N THR A 776 -20.38 -20.12 -22.19
CA THR A 776 -20.10 -20.46 -20.79
C THR A 776 -18.60 -20.44 -20.58
N CYS A 777 -18.06 -19.34 -20.06
CA CYS A 777 -16.63 -19.27 -19.80
C CYS A 777 -16.18 -20.21 -18.69
N THR A 778 -17.09 -20.76 -17.87
CA THR A 778 -16.80 -21.81 -16.88
C THR A 778 -16.89 -23.23 -17.45
N ALA A 779 -16.83 -23.40 -18.77
CA ALA A 779 -16.85 -24.71 -19.43
C ALA A 779 -16.05 -24.73 -20.74
N TYR A 780 -15.70 -25.93 -21.20
CA TYR A 780 -14.99 -26.15 -22.46
C TYR A 780 -15.46 -27.40 -23.18
N ILE A 781 -15.15 -27.50 -24.46
CA ILE A 781 -15.49 -28.62 -25.32
C ILE A 781 -14.21 -29.33 -25.71
N HIS A 782 -14.12 -30.62 -25.36
CA HIS A 782 -13.05 -31.50 -25.79
C HIS A 782 -13.48 -32.23 -27.07
N CYS A 783 -12.85 -31.87 -28.19
CA CYS A 783 -13.11 -32.48 -29.48
C CYS A 783 -12.20 -33.70 -29.69
N SER A 784 -12.74 -34.91 -29.68
CA SER A 784 -12.01 -36.11 -30.10
C SER A 784 -12.72 -36.75 -31.29
N SER A 785 -11.99 -36.96 -32.39
CA SER A 785 -12.52 -37.57 -33.63
C SER A 785 -13.80 -36.92 -34.18
N ASN A 786 -13.89 -35.58 -34.20
CA ASN A 786 -15.07 -34.77 -34.57
C ASN A 786 -16.30 -34.93 -33.66
N LEU A 787 -16.18 -35.65 -32.53
CA LEU A 787 -17.23 -35.74 -31.52
C LEU A 787 -16.98 -34.67 -30.45
N ALA A 788 -18.00 -33.86 -30.20
CA ALA A 788 -17.98 -32.83 -29.16
C ALA A 788 -18.32 -33.45 -27.81
N VAL A 789 -17.38 -33.38 -26.86
CA VAL A 789 -17.60 -33.79 -25.47
C VAL A 789 -17.59 -32.54 -24.59
N TYR A 790 -18.71 -32.27 -23.93
CA TYR A 790 -18.83 -31.17 -22.97
C TYR A 790 -18.01 -31.48 -21.71
N GLN A 791 -17.27 -30.49 -21.21
CA GLN A 791 -16.51 -30.55 -19.96
C GLN A 791 -16.73 -29.26 -19.15
N GLN A 792 -17.05 -29.38 -17.88
CA GLN A 792 -17.27 -28.23 -16.99
C GLN A 792 -15.99 -27.91 -16.23
N CYS A 793 -15.68 -26.62 -16.10
CA CYS A 793 -14.64 -26.16 -15.19
C CYS A 793 -15.09 -26.28 -13.72
N ALA A 794 -14.14 -26.31 -12.80
CA ALA A 794 -14.46 -26.26 -11.37
C ALA A 794 -15.18 -24.93 -11.03
N PRO A 795 -16.08 -24.88 -10.03
CA PRO A 795 -16.73 -23.65 -9.60
C PRO A 795 -15.71 -22.53 -9.29
N GLY A 796 -16.00 -21.29 -9.71
CA GLY A 796 -15.07 -20.16 -9.56
C GLY A 796 -13.86 -20.18 -10.51
N THR A 797 -13.87 -21.04 -11.54
CA THR A 797 -12.83 -21.05 -12.58
C THR A 797 -13.40 -20.83 -13.98
N VAL A 798 -12.63 -20.12 -14.79
CA VAL A 798 -12.91 -19.82 -16.19
C VAL A 798 -11.91 -20.55 -17.09
N PHE A 799 -12.37 -21.07 -18.22
CA PHE A 799 -11.54 -21.76 -19.20
C PHE A 799 -10.71 -20.75 -19.99
N GLU A 800 -9.39 -20.90 -19.93
CA GLU A 800 -8.44 -20.06 -20.64
C GLU A 800 -7.93 -20.80 -21.89
N PRO A 801 -8.34 -20.38 -23.11
CA PRO A 801 -7.96 -21.06 -24.36
C PRO A 801 -6.45 -21.08 -24.59
N SER A 802 -5.71 -20.06 -24.13
CA SER A 802 -4.26 -19.98 -24.30
C SER A 802 -3.50 -21.00 -23.44
N LEU A 803 -4.06 -21.41 -22.30
CA LEU A 803 -3.50 -22.42 -21.41
C LEU A 803 -4.10 -23.81 -21.63
N GLY A 804 -5.22 -23.90 -22.36
CA GLY A 804 -5.94 -25.15 -22.60
C GLY A 804 -6.55 -25.75 -21.33
N GLY A 805 -6.85 -24.93 -20.32
CA GLY A 805 -7.32 -25.39 -19.02
C GLY A 805 -8.08 -24.32 -18.25
N CYS A 806 -8.75 -24.72 -17.16
CA CYS A 806 -9.54 -23.84 -16.32
C CYS A 806 -8.67 -23.19 -15.23
N VAL A 807 -8.82 -21.88 -15.03
CA VAL A 807 -8.06 -21.07 -14.07
C VAL A 807 -9.01 -20.21 -13.24
N VAL A 808 -8.61 -19.82 -12.03
CA VAL A 808 -9.40 -18.90 -11.20
C VAL A 808 -9.56 -17.56 -11.91
N GLY A 809 -10.78 -17.04 -11.95
CA GLY A 809 -11.11 -15.81 -12.64
C GLY A 809 -12.50 -15.32 -12.27
N ASN A 810 -12.81 -14.10 -12.68
CA ASN A 810 -14.13 -13.54 -12.47
C ASN A 810 -15.13 -14.26 -13.39
N THR A 811 -16.12 -14.93 -12.80
CA THR A 811 -17.09 -15.78 -13.51
C THR A 811 -18.21 -14.98 -14.19
N GLU A 812 -18.35 -13.68 -13.87
CA GLU A 812 -19.29 -12.76 -14.53
C GLU A 812 -18.65 -12.03 -15.70
N THR A 813 -17.45 -11.47 -15.51
CA THR A 813 -16.73 -10.73 -16.55
C THR A 813 -15.90 -11.65 -17.46
N CYS A 814 -15.80 -12.94 -17.10
CA CYS A 814 -14.96 -13.94 -17.76
C CYS A 814 -13.49 -13.51 -17.87
N THR A 815 -13.01 -12.67 -16.95
CA THR A 815 -11.62 -12.21 -16.92
C THR A 815 -10.79 -13.10 -16.00
N ARG A 816 -9.67 -13.59 -16.52
CA ARG A 816 -8.65 -14.29 -15.73
C ARG A 816 -8.10 -13.38 -14.65
N ASN A 817 -7.85 -13.93 -13.45
CA ASN A 817 -7.20 -13.19 -12.38
C ASN A 817 -5.80 -13.76 -12.12
N ASP A 818 -4.79 -13.07 -12.63
CA ASP A 818 -3.43 -13.57 -12.67
C ASP A 818 -2.65 -13.33 -11.38
N GLY A 819 -1.96 -14.39 -10.92
CA GLY A 819 -0.99 -14.28 -9.83
C GLY A 819 -1.58 -14.11 -8.43
N MET A 820 -2.87 -14.39 -8.21
CA MET A 820 -3.55 -14.15 -6.93
C MET A 820 -2.88 -14.83 -5.71
N CYS A 821 -2.31 -16.03 -5.88
CA CYS A 821 -1.59 -16.75 -4.82
C CYS A 821 -0.06 -16.60 -4.91
N VAL A 822 0.46 -15.74 -5.80
CA VAL A 822 1.90 -15.49 -5.93
C VAL A 822 2.36 -14.63 -4.75
N GLY A 823 3.29 -15.15 -3.97
CA GLY A 823 3.77 -14.50 -2.73
C GLY A 823 2.87 -14.73 -1.50
N GLN A 824 1.76 -15.46 -1.63
CA GLN A 824 0.91 -15.85 -0.50
C GLN A 824 1.43 -17.13 0.17
N PRO A 825 1.39 -17.25 1.51
CA PRO A 825 1.73 -18.49 2.20
C PRO A 825 0.72 -19.60 1.90
N ASP A 826 1.20 -20.85 1.93
CA ASP A 826 0.34 -22.03 1.76
C ASP A 826 -0.69 -22.11 2.90
N GLY A 827 -1.97 -22.17 2.55
CA GLY A 827 -3.11 -22.18 3.46
C GLY A 827 -3.89 -20.86 3.53
N SER A 828 -3.44 -19.78 2.87
CA SER A 828 -4.18 -18.50 2.85
C SER A 828 -5.56 -18.64 2.21
N ILE A 829 -6.59 -18.08 2.86
CA ILE A 829 -7.95 -17.97 2.31
C ILE A 829 -8.20 -16.54 1.84
N LEU A 830 -8.43 -16.37 0.54
CA LEU A 830 -8.71 -15.09 -0.11
C LEU A 830 -10.17 -15.04 -0.57
N THR A 831 -10.71 -13.83 -0.72
CA THR A 831 -12.03 -13.60 -1.30
C THR A 831 -12.03 -13.91 -2.80
N HIS A 832 -13.10 -14.52 -3.30
CA HIS A 832 -13.28 -14.68 -4.75
C HIS A 832 -13.62 -13.32 -5.39
N PRO A 833 -13.16 -13.03 -6.63
CA PRO A 833 -13.36 -11.73 -7.29
C PRO A 833 -14.81 -11.24 -7.40
N ASN A 834 -15.77 -12.17 -7.50
CA ASN A 834 -17.19 -11.85 -7.73
C ASN A 834 -18.19 -12.83 -7.09
N GLU A 835 -17.74 -13.79 -6.27
CA GLU A 835 -18.64 -14.76 -5.61
C GLU A 835 -18.39 -14.75 -4.11
N CYS A 836 -19.24 -14.07 -3.32
CA CYS A 836 -19.00 -13.91 -1.88
C CYS A 836 -19.24 -15.18 -1.04
N ASP A 837 -19.87 -16.22 -1.62
CA ASP A 837 -19.95 -17.56 -1.04
C ASP A 837 -18.85 -18.50 -1.55
N LEU A 838 -17.88 -18.00 -2.30
CA LEU A 838 -16.73 -18.75 -2.79
C LEU A 838 -15.43 -18.10 -2.26
N TYR A 839 -14.47 -18.91 -1.86
CA TYR A 839 -13.19 -18.46 -1.35
C TYR A 839 -12.04 -19.21 -2.01
N ILE A 840 -10.87 -18.59 -2.08
CA ILE A 840 -9.68 -19.15 -2.71
C ILE A 840 -8.71 -19.61 -1.63
N LEU A 841 -8.39 -20.89 -1.60
CA LEU A 841 -7.32 -21.45 -0.77
C LEU A 841 -6.02 -21.51 -1.58
N CYS A 842 -4.98 -20.83 -1.13
CA CYS A 842 -3.67 -20.89 -1.77
C CYS A 842 -2.90 -22.15 -1.31
N VAL A 843 -2.50 -23.01 -2.24
CA VAL A 843 -1.67 -24.20 -1.96
C VAL A 843 -0.52 -24.26 -2.97
N SER A 844 0.71 -24.19 -2.49
CA SER A 844 1.93 -24.14 -3.29
C SER A 844 1.89 -23.06 -4.39
N GLN A 845 1.46 -21.85 -4.01
CA GLN A 845 1.22 -20.70 -4.90
C GLN A 845 0.11 -20.91 -5.95
N GLN A 846 -0.66 -22.00 -5.88
CA GLN A 846 -1.81 -22.26 -6.75
C GLN A 846 -3.12 -21.90 -6.05
N ALA A 847 -4.03 -21.28 -6.78
CA ALA A 847 -5.34 -20.88 -6.30
C ALA A 847 -6.34 -22.06 -6.41
N ALA A 848 -6.89 -22.51 -5.28
CA ALA A 848 -7.91 -23.55 -5.22
C ALA A 848 -9.26 -22.95 -4.76
N PRO A 849 -10.27 -22.83 -5.63
CA PRO A 849 -11.59 -22.32 -5.24
C PRO A 849 -12.41 -23.34 -4.43
N LEU A 850 -13.04 -22.87 -3.35
CA LEU A 850 -13.86 -23.66 -2.42
C LEU A 850 -15.13 -22.87 -2.06
N ARG A 851 -16.28 -23.56 -1.96
CA ARG A 851 -17.59 -22.92 -1.68
C ARG A 851 -17.96 -23.00 -0.20
N CYS A 852 -18.55 -21.94 0.33
CA CYS A 852 -19.15 -21.87 1.65
C CYS A 852 -20.40 -22.75 1.77
N PRO A 853 -20.78 -23.18 2.99
CA PRO A 853 -22.06 -23.86 3.22
C PRO A 853 -23.25 -22.99 2.74
N PRO A 854 -24.36 -23.60 2.30
CA PRO A 854 -25.51 -22.84 1.79
C PRO A 854 -26.02 -21.79 2.79
N GLY A 855 -26.21 -20.55 2.28
CA GLY A 855 -26.67 -19.41 3.08
C GLY A 855 -25.60 -18.78 3.97
N GLU A 856 -24.32 -19.02 3.67
CA GLU A 856 -23.18 -18.40 4.33
C GLU A 856 -22.24 -17.77 3.28
N ILE A 857 -21.62 -16.65 3.64
CA ILE A 857 -20.65 -15.90 2.82
C ILE A 857 -19.33 -15.78 3.58
N LEU A 858 -18.21 -15.66 2.86
CA LEU A 858 -16.89 -15.56 3.47
C LEU A 858 -16.74 -14.26 4.24
N ASN A 859 -16.46 -14.37 5.54
CA ASN A 859 -15.85 -13.30 6.31
C ASN A 859 -14.33 -13.43 6.20
N GLU A 860 -13.74 -12.57 5.35
CA GLU A 860 -12.30 -12.56 5.09
C GLU A 860 -11.49 -12.31 6.37
N GLN A 861 -11.93 -11.39 7.23
CA GLN A 861 -11.21 -11.04 8.46
C GLN A 861 -11.21 -12.21 9.46
N ALA A 862 -12.33 -12.91 9.61
CA ALA A 862 -12.45 -14.08 10.48
C ALA A 862 -12.01 -15.39 9.81
N GLN A 863 -11.65 -15.36 8.52
CA GLN A 863 -11.27 -16.53 7.71
C GLN A 863 -12.30 -17.68 7.82
N ILE A 864 -13.59 -17.35 7.81
CA ILE A 864 -14.70 -18.32 7.89
C ILE A 864 -15.95 -17.84 7.18
N CYS A 865 -16.73 -18.78 6.66
CA CYS A 865 -18.10 -18.54 6.23
C CYS A 865 -19.02 -18.20 7.41
N ALA A 866 -19.82 -17.15 7.27
CA ALA A 866 -20.81 -16.72 8.24
C ALA A 866 -22.16 -16.47 7.57
N PRO A 867 -23.30 -16.60 8.28
CA PRO A 867 -24.61 -16.47 7.65
C PRO A 867 -24.81 -15.08 7.05
N GLY A 868 -25.15 -15.06 5.77
CA GLY A 868 -25.28 -13.86 4.98
C GLY A 868 -26.02 -14.14 3.68
N ASN A 869 -26.35 -13.07 2.99
CA ASN A 869 -27.07 -13.14 1.74
C ASN A 869 -26.09 -13.18 0.56
N VAL A 870 -26.11 -14.26 -0.22
CA VAL A 870 -25.21 -14.49 -1.37
C VAL A 870 -25.48 -13.57 -2.56
N THR A 871 -26.66 -12.92 -2.64
CA THR A 871 -26.98 -11.97 -3.71
C THR A 871 -26.65 -10.53 -3.35
N SER A 872 -26.78 -10.15 -2.07
CA SER A 872 -26.41 -8.78 -1.63
C SER A 872 -25.01 -8.69 -1.01
N CYS A 873 -24.35 -9.84 -0.79
CA CYS A 873 -23.07 -9.97 -0.09
C CYS A 873 -23.02 -9.22 1.26
N GLN A 874 -24.14 -9.26 1.98
CA GLN A 874 -24.27 -8.67 3.32
C GLN A 874 -24.47 -9.77 4.37
N PHE A 875 -23.79 -9.64 5.51
CA PHE A 875 -24.01 -10.51 6.66
C PHE A 875 -25.40 -10.31 7.25
N ASN A 876 -26.00 -11.37 7.76
CA ASN A 876 -27.26 -11.28 8.46
C ASN A 876 -27.07 -10.54 9.80
N PRO A 877 -28.04 -9.72 10.23
CA PRO A 877 -27.98 -9.07 11.54
C PRO A 877 -28.06 -10.11 12.67
N VAL A 878 -27.56 -9.74 13.85
CA VAL A 878 -27.38 -10.66 15.00
C VAL A 878 -28.70 -11.35 15.39
N GLU A 879 -29.83 -10.64 15.25
CA GLU A 879 -31.16 -11.16 15.59
C GLU A 879 -31.60 -12.32 14.68
N THR A 880 -31.13 -12.36 13.43
CA THR A 880 -31.60 -13.33 12.42
C THR A 880 -30.52 -14.29 11.93
N MET A 881 -29.24 -14.03 12.21
CA MET A 881 -28.09 -14.86 11.81
C MET A 881 -28.21 -16.33 12.27
N CYS A 882 -28.84 -16.59 13.41
CA CYS A 882 -29.00 -17.93 13.97
C CYS A 882 -30.26 -18.69 13.52
N HIS A 883 -31.06 -18.12 12.61
CA HIS A 883 -32.28 -18.78 12.13
C HIS A 883 -31.94 -20.10 11.42
N ASN A 884 -32.53 -21.22 11.88
CA ASN A 884 -32.27 -22.59 11.39
C ASN A 884 -30.79 -23.05 11.47
N LYS A 885 -29.97 -22.43 12.33
CA LYS A 885 -28.60 -22.87 12.61
C LYS A 885 -28.56 -23.82 13.81
N LEU A 886 -27.53 -24.67 13.86
CA LEU A 886 -27.33 -25.62 14.96
C LEU A 886 -27.13 -24.89 16.29
N ASN A 887 -27.72 -25.41 17.36
CA ASN A 887 -27.46 -24.94 18.72
C ASN A 887 -25.96 -25.08 19.05
N ASN A 888 -25.40 -24.07 19.70
CA ASN A 888 -23.97 -23.85 19.97
C ASN A 888 -23.09 -23.54 18.74
N ALA A 889 -23.65 -23.29 17.56
CA ALA A 889 -22.87 -22.75 16.45
C ALA A 889 -22.29 -21.36 16.82
N ILE A 890 -20.99 -21.16 16.56
CA ILE A 890 -20.27 -19.91 16.84
C ILE A 890 -19.97 -19.20 15.52
N TYR A 891 -20.43 -17.96 15.37
CA TYR A 891 -20.18 -17.12 14.19
C TYR A 891 -19.51 -15.81 14.59
N PRO A 892 -18.69 -15.20 13.70
CA PRO A 892 -18.14 -13.87 13.94
C PRO A 892 -19.27 -12.84 14.06
N HIS A 893 -19.09 -11.87 14.95
CA HIS A 893 -20.03 -10.75 15.02
C HIS A 893 -19.92 -9.89 13.75
N PRO A 894 -21.03 -9.40 13.16
CA PRO A 894 -21.01 -8.73 11.86
C PRO A 894 -20.11 -7.49 11.78
N ASN A 895 -19.92 -6.76 12.90
CA ASN A 895 -19.25 -5.46 12.93
C ASN A 895 -18.08 -5.38 13.93
N GLU A 896 -17.85 -6.40 14.76
CA GLU A 896 -16.89 -6.32 15.87
C GLU A 896 -16.12 -7.64 16.01
N CYS A 897 -14.87 -7.69 15.55
CA CYS A 897 -14.09 -8.93 15.50
C CYS A 897 -13.69 -9.53 16.86
N TRP A 898 -13.72 -8.71 17.92
CA TRP A 898 -13.50 -9.15 19.30
C TRP A 898 -14.77 -9.72 19.95
N ARG A 899 -15.90 -9.74 19.23
CA ARG A 899 -17.15 -10.37 19.64
C ARG A 899 -17.52 -11.53 18.71
N PHE A 900 -18.27 -12.48 19.25
CA PHE A 900 -18.84 -13.59 18.50
C PHE A 900 -20.29 -13.86 18.92
N VAL A 901 -21.04 -14.50 18.03
CA VAL A 901 -22.43 -14.90 18.24
C VAL A 901 -22.49 -16.40 18.44
N GLN A 902 -22.97 -16.83 19.60
CA GLN A 902 -23.29 -18.24 19.86
C GLN A 902 -24.80 -18.46 19.71
N CYS A 903 -25.19 -19.37 18.82
CA CYS A 903 -26.59 -19.67 18.56
C CYS A 903 -27.20 -20.56 19.66
N SER A 904 -28.37 -20.19 20.16
CA SER A 904 -29.19 -20.99 21.10
C SER A 904 -30.66 -20.86 20.74
N ASP A 905 -31.31 -21.98 20.39
CA ASP A 905 -32.72 -22.09 20.03
C ASP A 905 -33.15 -21.09 18.95
N GLY A 906 -32.29 -20.89 17.95
CA GLY A 906 -32.52 -19.95 16.84
C GLY A 906 -32.24 -18.48 17.17
N GLN A 907 -31.81 -18.15 18.39
CA GLN A 907 -31.42 -16.79 18.80
C GLN A 907 -29.89 -16.64 18.91
N GLY A 908 -29.37 -15.48 18.50
CA GLY A 908 -27.96 -15.14 18.63
C GLY A 908 -27.64 -14.55 20.00
N ILE A 909 -26.74 -15.17 20.74
CA ILE A 909 -26.20 -14.65 22.01
C ILE A 909 -24.81 -14.08 21.74
N VAL A 910 -24.66 -12.77 21.91
CA VAL A 910 -23.37 -12.07 21.76
C VAL A 910 -22.47 -12.38 22.95
N LYS A 911 -21.22 -12.74 22.68
CA LYS A 911 -20.16 -13.00 23.65
C LYS A 911 -18.88 -12.30 23.23
N ASP A 912 -18.10 -11.87 24.22
CA ASP A 912 -16.81 -11.22 24.00
C ASP A 912 -15.69 -12.28 24.03
N CYS A 913 -14.71 -12.13 23.14
CA CYS A 913 -13.43 -12.82 23.26
C CYS A 913 -12.65 -12.28 24.48
N PRO A 914 -11.69 -13.06 25.01
CA PRO A 914 -10.74 -12.55 25.98
C PRO A 914 -10.06 -11.26 25.46
N PRO A 915 -9.72 -10.31 26.35
CA PRO A 915 -9.10 -9.06 25.94
C PRO A 915 -7.85 -9.27 25.07
N GLY A 916 -7.82 -8.65 23.90
CA GLY A 916 -6.72 -8.73 22.93
C GLY A 916 -6.80 -9.95 22.00
N GLU A 917 -7.87 -10.72 22.10
CA GLU A 917 -8.16 -11.79 21.18
C GLU A 917 -9.35 -11.43 20.29
N ILE A 918 -9.32 -11.91 19.06
CA ILE A 918 -10.41 -11.82 18.09
C ILE A 918 -10.83 -13.24 17.68
N LEU A 919 -12.06 -13.42 17.23
CA LEU A 919 -12.55 -14.74 16.86
C LEU A 919 -11.84 -15.25 15.61
N HIS A 920 -11.07 -16.33 15.75
CA HIS A 920 -10.56 -17.10 14.62
C HIS A 920 -11.63 -18.07 14.15
N GLY A 921 -12.16 -17.80 12.96
CA GLY A 921 -13.35 -18.46 12.48
C GLY A 921 -13.14 -19.95 12.18
N SER A 922 -12.02 -20.33 11.55
CA SER A 922 -11.79 -21.73 11.18
C SER A 922 -11.63 -22.66 12.40
N THR A 923 -11.04 -22.19 13.49
CA THR A 923 -10.89 -22.97 14.74
C THR A 923 -12.06 -22.77 15.72
N ARG A 924 -12.94 -21.77 15.48
CA ARG A 924 -14.01 -21.35 16.41
C ARG A 924 -13.49 -20.98 17.80
N THR A 925 -12.26 -20.49 17.87
CA THR A 925 -11.59 -20.08 19.10
C THR A 925 -11.15 -18.63 19.00
N CYS A 926 -11.10 -17.93 20.12
CA CYS A 926 -10.45 -16.63 20.16
C CYS A 926 -8.92 -16.84 20.04
N ARG A 927 -8.27 -15.99 19.24
CA ARG A 927 -6.81 -15.97 19.03
C ARG A 927 -6.31 -14.53 19.13
N PRO A 928 -5.04 -14.30 19.54
CA PRO A 928 -4.46 -12.97 19.62
C PRO A 928 -4.64 -12.17 18.33
N GLY A 929 -5.18 -10.96 18.43
CA GLY A 929 -5.49 -10.13 17.28
C GLY A 929 -5.70 -8.68 17.66
N ASN A 930 -5.46 -7.80 16.69
CA ASN A 930 -5.72 -6.39 16.86
C ASN A 930 -7.23 -6.14 16.85
N THR A 931 -7.77 -5.69 17.99
CA THR A 931 -9.21 -5.48 18.19
C THR A 931 -9.77 -4.27 17.43
N VAL A 932 -8.91 -3.46 16.81
CA VAL A 932 -9.29 -2.28 16.01
C VAL A 932 -9.20 -2.59 14.51
N THR A 933 -8.08 -3.17 14.05
CA THR A 933 -7.89 -3.51 12.62
C THR A 933 -8.47 -4.88 12.24
N CYS A 934 -8.87 -5.69 13.22
CA CYS A 934 -9.36 -7.06 13.03
C CYS A 934 -8.37 -7.98 12.31
N GLN A 935 -7.07 -7.69 12.44
CA GLN A 935 -5.99 -8.52 11.92
C GLN A 935 -5.45 -9.44 13.01
N PHE A 936 -5.27 -10.72 12.69
CA PHE A 936 -4.58 -11.66 13.58
C PHE A 936 -3.13 -11.22 13.76
N LEU A 937 -2.59 -11.39 14.96
CA LEU A 937 -1.18 -11.12 15.26
C LEU A 937 -0.31 -12.35 14.93
N ASP A 938 -0.67 -13.04 13.85
CA ASP A 938 -0.02 -14.25 13.38
C ASP A 938 1.36 -13.91 12.81
N GLY A 939 2.37 -14.69 13.20
CA GLY A 939 3.77 -14.41 12.83
C GLY A 939 4.45 -13.34 13.69
N VAL A 940 3.75 -12.68 14.62
CA VAL A 940 4.40 -11.70 15.54
C VAL A 940 5.51 -12.33 16.38
N CYS A 941 5.42 -13.64 16.62
CA CYS A 941 6.40 -14.45 17.33
C CYS A 941 7.39 -15.21 16.42
N GLN A 942 7.32 -15.03 15.09
CA GLN A 942 8.18 -15.73 14.16
C GLN A 942 9.63 -15.22 14.27
N GLY A 943 10.57 -16.14 14.53
CA GLY A 943 11.97 -15.79 14.78
C GLY A 943 12.26 -15.23 16.18
N ARG A 944 11.26 -15.20 17.08
CA ARG A 944 11.44 -14.74 18.48
C ARG A 944 11.65 -15.91 19.44
N PRO A 945 12.47 -15.75 20.51
CA PRO A 945 12.69 -16.81 21.49
C PRO A 945 11.45 -17.10 22.35
N ASP A 946 11.37 -18.32 22.89
CA ASP A 946 10.33 -18.72 23.85
C ASP A 946 10.39 -17.85 25.11
N GLY A 947 9.23 -17.36 25.55
CA GLY A 947 9.06 -16.46 26.68
C GLY A 947 9.09 -14.96 26.32
N TRP A 948 9.37 -14.59 25.07
CA TRP A 948 9.43 -13.20 24.62
C TRP A 948 8.06 -12.51 24.72
N VAL A 949 7.99 -11.32 25.30
CA VAL A 949 6.78 -10.52 25.45
C VAL A 949 6.82 -9.27 24.55
N ILE A 950 5.69 -8.92 23.95
CA ILE A 950 5.54 -7.84 22.97
C ILE A 950 4.34 -7.00 23.37
N GLU A 951 4.40 -5.69 23.16
CA GLU A 951 3.24 -4.82 23.43
C GLU A 951 2.04 -5.22 22.57
N HIS A 952 0.86 -5.19 23.18
CA HIS A 952 -0.36 -5.44 22.43
C HIS A 952 -0.75 -4.17 21.67
N GLN A 953 -0.84 -4.27 20.33
CA GLN A 953 -1.02 -3.13 19.43
C GLN A 953 -2.27 -2.25 19.70
N SER A 954 -3.31 -2.82 20.33
CA SER A 954 -4.55 -2.10 20.64
C SER A 954 -4.90 -2.03 22.13
N LEU A 955 -4.09 -2.62 23.03
CA LEU A 955 -4.42 -2.73 24.46
C LEU A 955 -3.19 -2.53 25.34
N CYS A 956 -2.98 -1.33 25.85
CA CYS A 956 -1.75 -0.98 26.57
C CYS A 956 -1.57 -1.69 27.92
N GLY A 957 -2.66 -2.13 28.56
CA GLY A 957 -2.62 -2.99 29.74
C GLY A 957 -2.40 -4.48 29.46
N HIS A 958 -2.17 -4.87 28.20
CA HIS A 958 -1.99 -6.26 27.79
C HIS A 958 -0.70 -6.42 26.97
N PHE A 959 -0.18 -7.63 26.94
CA PHE A 959 0.99 -7.99 26.17
C PHE A 959 0.83 -9.36 25.52
N ILE A 960 1.61 -9.59 24.46
CA ILE A 960 1.67 -10.83 23.72
C ILE A 960 2.90 -11.60 24.21
N GLN A 961 2.74 -12.78 24.76
CA GLN A 961 3.84 -13.69 25.09
C GLN A 961 3.98 -14.76 24.02
N CYS A 962 5.21 -14.92 23.52
CA CYS A 962 5.61 -15.91 22.53
C CYS A 962 6.07 -17.20 23.22
N GLN A 963 5.50 -18.34 22.84
CA GLN A 963 5.95 -19.65 23.31
C GLN A 963 5.92 -20.64 22.15
N GLN A 964 7.07 -21.20 21.80
CA GLN A 964 7.27 -22.10 20.65
C GLN A 964 6.77 -21.48 19.34
N GLY A 965 6.98 -20.18 19.16
CA GLY A 965 6.48 -19.41 18.03
C GLY A 965 4.99 -19.06 18.07
N VAL A 966 4.25 -19.45 19.13
CA VAL A 966 2.82 -19.16 19.30
C VAL A 966 2.63 -17.91 20.17
N ALA A 967 1.81 -16.97 19.70
CA ALA A 967 1.41 -15.80 20.45
C ALA A 967 0.29 -16.13 21.46
N SER A 968 0.34 -15.56 22.67
CA SER A 968 -0.71 -15.63 23.68
C SER A 968 -0.89 -14.27 24.35
N VAL A 969 -2.12 -13.81 24.60
CA VAL A 969 -2.35 -12.51 25.24
C VAL A 969 -2.46 -12.66 26.75
N HIS A 970 -1.73 -11.81 27.47
CA HIS A 970 -1.72 -11.74 28.92
C HIS A 970 -1.97 -10.30 29.38
N SER A 971 -2.63 -10.16 30.53
CA SER A 971 -2.86 -8.86 31.15
C SER A 971 -1.71 -8.50 32.08
N CYS A 972 -1.29 -7.24 32.04
CA CYS A 972 -0.42 -6.70 33.07
C CYS A 972 -1.21 -6.55 34.39
N PRO A 973 -0.55 -6.71 35.56
CA PRO A 973 -1.15 -6.40 36.85
C PRO A 973 -1.73 -4.98 36.87
N GLY A 974 -2.85 -4.76 37.58
CA GLY A 974 -3.59 -3.50 37.53
C GLY A 974 -2.73 -2.25 37.74
N GLY A 975 -2.82 -1.31 36.78
CA GLY A 975 -2.02 -0.08 36.74
C GLY A 975 -0.57 -0.30 36.27
N GLU A 976 -0.31 -1.37 35.53
CA GLU A 976 0.96 -1.62 34.83
C GLU A 976 0.68 -1.80 33.33
N ILE A 977 1.63 -1.38 32.49
CA ILE A 977 1.65 -1.55 31.03
C ILE A 977 2.96 -2.22 30.62
N LEU A 978 2.99 -2.90 29.48
CA LEU A 978 4.22 -3.58 29.05
C LEU A 978 5.27 -2.58 28.61
N ARG A 979 6.51 -2.81 29.05
CA ARG A 979 7.70 -2.18 28.49
C ARG A 979 8.45 -3.19 27.60
N PRO A 980 8.38 -3.05 26.25
CA PRO A 980 8.89 -4.07 25.32
C PRO A 980 10.40 -4.31 25.40
N ASP A 981 11.21 -3.27 25.60
CA ASP A 981 12.67 -3.38 25.77
C ASP A 981 13.05 -4.14 27.05
N ALA A 982 12.28 -3.95 28.11
CA ALA A 982 12.51 -4.61 29.38
C ALA A 982 11.88 -6.01 29.50
N GLN A 983 11.01 -6.39 28.56
CA GLN A 983 10.26 -7.66 28.59
C GLN A 983 9.45 -7.87 29.89
N LEU A 984 8.95 -6.79 30.50
CA LEU A 984 8.24 -6.81 31.79
C LEU A 984 7.13 -5.75 31.85
N CYS A 985 6.05 -6.03 32.59
CA CYS A 985 5.04 -5.03 32.95
C CYS A 985 5.59 -4.05 33.99
N VAL A 986 5.43 -2.76 33.70
CA VAL A 986 5.87 -1.66 34.57
C VAL A 986 4.70 -0.71 34.87
N PRO A 987 4.68 -0.04 36.03
CA PRO A 987 3.64 0.92 36.37
C PRO A 987 3.37 1.96 35.28
N GLY A 988 2.09 2.10 34.91
CA GLY A 988 1.66 3.00 33.86
C GLY A 988 0.16 2.93 33.62
N ASN A 989 -0.34 3.86 32.83
CA ASN A 989 -1.75 4.02 32.57
C ASN A 989 -2.21 3.14 31.39
N PRO A 990 -3.07 2.12 31.62
CA PRO A 990 -3.51 1.18 30.59
C PRO A 990 -4.49 1.77 29.56
N THR A 991 -5.03 2.98 29.79
CA THR A 991 -5.89 3.67 28.80
C THR A 991 -5.13 4.68 27.95
N SER A 992 -4.09 5.34 28.50
CA SER A 992 -3.31 6.33 27.77
C SER A 992 -1.96 5.83 27.26
N CYS A 993 -1.54 4.62 27.64
CA CYS A 993 -0.27 4.01 27.21
C CYS A 993 0.96 4.83 27.64
N VAL A 994 0.87 5.49 28.80
CA VAL A 994 1.93 6.36 29.35
C VAL A 994 2.43 5.75 30.64
N PHE A 995 3.76 5.64 30.79
CA PHE A 995 4.39 5.17 32.02
C PHE A 995 4.12 6.12 33.19
N ASP A 996 3.99 5.57 34.39
CA ASP A 996 3.87 6.39 35.60
C ASP A 996 5.20 7.10 35.86
N PRO A 997 5.17 8.36 36.35
CA PRO A 997 6.38 9.06 36.75
C PRO A 997 7.05 8.32 37.93
N VAL A 998 8.39 8.38 38.00
CA VAL A 998 9.23 7.58 38.93
C VAL A 998 8.69 7.63 40.36
N GLU A 999 8.23 8.80 40.82
CA GLU A 999 7.74 9.02 42.18
C GLU A 999 6.48 8.21 42.52
N LYS A 1000 5.71 7.77 41.52
CA LYS A 1000 4.44 7.04 41.70
C LYS A 1000 4.53 5.55 41.45
N MET A 1001 5.63 5.06 40.86
CA MET A 1001 5.77 3.67 40.42
C MET A 1001 5.68 2.64 41.57
N CYS A 1002 6.08 3.00 42.80
CA CYS A 1002 6.00 2.12 43.98
C CYS A 1002 4.74 2.28 44.83
N MET A 1003 3.83 3.20 44.48
CA MET A 1003 2.66 3.51 45.29
C MET A 1003 1.69 2.30 45.37
N GLY A 1004 1.52 1.72 46.56
CA GLY A 1004 0.65 0.55 46.76
C GLY A 1004 1.24 -0.78 46.27
N ARG A 1005 2.55 -0.84 45.99
CA ARG A 1005 3.27 -2.05 45.59
C ARG A 1005 4.05 -2.66 46.78
N PRO A 1006 4.26 -3.98 46.81
CA PRO A 1006 4.98 -4.65 47.89
C PRO A 1006 6.49 -4.32 47.89
N ASP A 1007 7.07 -4.33 49.08
CA ASP A 1007 8.50 -4.06 49.28
C ASP A 1007 9.39 -5.13 48.64
N GLY A 1008 10.55 -4.71 48.12
CA GLY A 1008 11.54 -5.56 47.47
C GLY A 1008 11.33 -5.74 45.97
N ARG A 1009 10.23 -5.24 45.39
CA ARG A 1009 9.97 -5.31 43.95
C ARG A 1009 10.88 -4.36 43.18
N VAL A 1010 11.43 -4.82 42.07
CA VAL A 1010 12.40 -4.07 41.27
C VAL A 1010 11.83 -3.80 39.87
N TYR A 1011 11.89 -2.57 39.41
CA TYR A 1011 11.44 -2.15 38.08
C TYR A 1011 12.56 -1.43 37.32
N PRO A 1012 12.64 -1.56 35.99
CA PRO A 1012 13.55 -0.75 35.18
C PRO A 1012 13.17 0.74 35.23
N HIS A 1013 14.14 1.64 35.17
CA HIS A 1013 13.86 3.08 35.18
C HIS A 1013 13.24 3.54 33.84
N PRO A 1014 12.12 4.27 33.81
CA PRO A 1014 11.31 4.53 32.59
C PRO A 1014 12.09 5.05 31.38
N ASN A 1015 13.08 5.91 31.62
CA ASN A 1015 13.81 6.62 30.55
C ASN A 1015 15.32 6.40 30.60
N ASN A 1016 15.83 5.45 31.41
CA ASN A 1016 17.27 5.22 31.55
C ASN A 1016 17.54 3.72 31.82
N CYS A 1017 18.05 2.98 30.83
CA CYS A 1017 18.29 1.54 30.97
C CYS A 1017 19.51 1.18 31.82
N THR A 1018 20.38 2.14 32.14
CA THR A 1018 21.48 1.96 33.10
C THR A 1018 20.97 2.02 34.55
N GLN A 1019 19.70 2.36 34.77
CA GLN A 1019 19.11 2.52 36.08
C GLN A 1019 17.89 1.63 36.27
N TYR A 1020 17.63 1.28 37.53
CA TYR A 1020 16.46 0.57 37.96
C TYR A 1020 16.03 1.08 39.33
N LEU A 1021 14.79 0.81 39.73
CA LEU A 1021 14.25 1.23 41.01
C LEU A 1021 13.81 0.01 41.82
N ARG A 1022 14.07 0.05 43.12
CA ARG A 1022 13.59 -0.93 44.10
C ARG A 1022 12.55 -0.28 44.98
N CYS A 1023 11.42 -0.95 45.20
CA CYS A 1023 10.36 -0.43 46.04
C CYS A 1023 10.61 -0.76 47.51
N GLN A 1024 10.57 0.26 48.37
CA GLN A 1024 10.66 0.09 49.82
C GLN A 1024 9.72 1.08 50.53
N ASN A 1025 8.83 0.59 51.39
CA ASN A 1025 7.75 1.33 52.03
C ASN A 1025 6.87 2.13 51.05
N SER A 1026 6.53 1.54 49.90
CA SER A 1026 5.81 2.21 48.79
C SER A 1026 6.53 3.43 48.18
N GLN A 1027 7.83 3.61 48.45
CA GLN A 1027 8.68 4.63 47.84
C GLN A 1027 9.72 3.98 46.89
N PRO A 1028 10.05 4.62 45.76
CA PRO A 1028 11.08 4.15 44.85
C PRO A 1028 12.48 4.53 45.36
N THR A 1029 13.42 3.56 45.38
CA THR A 1029 14.86 3.81 45.56
C THR A 1029 15.57 3.54 44.24
N LEU A 1030 16.22 4.56 43.67
CA LEU A 1030 16.94 4.47 42.40
C LEU A 1030 18.31 3.81 42.59
N GLU A 1031 18.67 2.85 41.73
CA GLU A 1031 19.93 2.11 41.70
C GLU A 1031 20.50 2.10 40.27
N THR A 1032 21.81 2.21 40.12
CA THR A 1032 22.50 2.28 38.83
C THR A 1032 23.32 1.01 38.60
N CYS A 1033 23.26 0.45 37.39
CA CYS A 1033 24.06 -0.68 36.94
C CYS A 1033 25.54 -0.33 36.79
N ARG A 1034 26.39 -1.36 36.79
CA ARG A 1034 27.84 -1.17 36.56
C ARG A 1034 28.08 -0.67 35.12
N PRO A 1035 29.11 0.15 34.86
CA PRO A 1035 29.43 0.61 33.51
C PRO A 1035 29.57 -0.53 32.49
N GLY A 1036 29.02 -0.36 31.28
CA GLY A 1036 28.94 -1.41 30.25
C GLY A 1036 27.90 -2.49 30.53
N THR A 1037 27.07 -2.29 31.56
CA THR A 1037 25.93 -3.15 31.84
C THR A 1037 24.65 -2.35 31.95
N ILE A 1038 23.58 -2.88 31.38
CA ILE A 1038 22.23 -2.32 31.46
C ILE A 1038 21.34 -3.25 32.27
N PHE A 1039 20.31 -2.69 32.91
CA PHE A 1039 19.42 -3.48 33.75
C PHE A 1039 18.52 -4.36 32.89
N ARG A 1040 18.70 -5.67 33.02
CA ARG A 1040 17.78 -6.65 32.44
C ARG A 1040 16.71 -7.00 33.45
N ALA A 1041 15.48 -6.59 33.16
CA ALA A 1041 14.36 -6.85 34.06
C ALA A 1041 13.99 -8.36 34.15
N THR A 1042 14.29 -9.17 33.13
CA THR A 1042 14.02 -10.62 33.13
C THR A 1042 14.93 -11.41 34.09
N THR A 1043 16.21 -11.04 34.20
CA THR A 1043 17.15 -11.64 35.16
C THR A 1043 17.21 -10.88 36.48
N GLN A 1044 16.49 -9.75 36.57
CA GLN A 1044 16.58 -8.77 37.67
C GLN A 1044 18.02 -8.40 38.01
N SER A 1045 18.87 -8.31 37.00
CA SER A 1045 20.31 -8.10 37.15
C SER A 1045 20.84 -7.22 36.04
N CYS A 1046 21.97 -6.58 36.30
CA CYS A 1046 22.71 -5.87 35.27
C CYS A 1046 23.50 -6.88 34.42
N VAL A 1047 23.42 -6.74 33.10
CA VAL A 1047 24.06 -7.64 32.11
C VAL A 1047 24.75 -6.80 31.04
N ALA A 1048 25.68 -7.39 30.30
CA ALA A 1048 26.40 -6.70 29.22
C ALA A 1048 25.43 -6.06 28.21
N GLY A 1049 25.56 -4.76 28.00
CA GLY A 1049 24.69 -4.02 27.10
C GLY A 1049 25.17 -2.59 26.92
N ASN A 1050 24.70 -1.95 25.85
CA ASN A 1050 25.04 -0.56 25.54
C ASN A 1050 24.01 0.39 26.17
N GLY A 1051 24.47 1.26 27.06
CA GLY A 1051 23.67 2.24 27.80
C GLY A 1051 23.02 3.35 26.96
N ASP A 1052 23.60 3.71 25.80
CA ASP A 1052 23.07 4.77 24.93
C ASP A 1052 21.91 4.28 24.06
N THR A 1053 22.07 3.08 23.50
CA THR A 1053 21.08 2.43 22.61
C THR A 1053 20.14 1.50 23.37
N CYS A 1054 20.41 1.24 24.65
CA CYS A 1054 19.72 0.26 25.49
C CYS A 1054 19.65 -1.14 24.86
N THR A 1055 20.70 -1.54 24.12
CA THR A 1055 20.79 -2.84 23.45
C THR A 1055 21.59 -3.86 24.26
N PHE A 1056 21.08 -5.10 24.36
CA PHE A 1056 21.79 -6.19 25.04
C PHE A 1056 22.88 -6.79 24.13
N LEU A 1057 24.04 -7.14 24.71
CA LEU A 1057 25.21 -7.65 23.97
C LEU A 1057 25.45 -9.16 24.14
N ASP A 1058 24.45 -9.90 24.60
CA ASP A 1058 24.56 -11.33 24.93
C ASP A 1058 25.11 -12.21 23.82
N TYR A 1059 24.72 -11.93 22.56
CA TYR A 1059 25.08 -12.75 21.41
C TYR A 1059 26.43 -12.37 20.77
N SER A 1060 27.11 -11.34 21.27
CA SER A 1060 28.36 -10.85 20.70
C SER A 1060 29.46 -11.92 20.64
N CYS A 1061 29.44 -12.87 21.57
CA CYS A 1061 30.37 -13.99 21.64
C CYS A 1061 29.87 -15.31 21.01
N ALA A 1062 28.66 -15.35 20.43
CA ALA A 1062 28.10 -16.57 19.87
C ALA A 1062 28.90 -17.07 18.65
N GLY A 1063 29.42 -18.29 18.72
CA GLY A 1063 30.24 -18.88 17.65
C GLY A 1063 31.67 -18.33 17.55
N ARG A 1064 32.07 -17.43 18.44
CA ARG A 1064 33.45 -16.92 18.53
C ARG A 1064 34.30 -17.80 19.47
N PRO A 1065 35.61 -17.96 19.19
CA PRO A 1065 36.52 -18.62 20.12
C PRO A 1065 36.67 -17.78 21.41
N ASP A 1066 37.11 -18.44 22.49
CA ASP A 1066 37.37 -17.78 23.77
C ASP A 1066 38.40 -16.64 23.60
N GLY A 1067 38.09 -15.46 24.12
CA GLY A 1067 38.89 -14.27 23.89
C GLY A 1067 38.22 -12.98 24.38
N VAL A 1068 38.86 -11.85 24.15
CA VAL A 1068 38.35 -10.52 24.51
C VAL A 1068 37.93 -9.78 23.24
N ILE A 1069 36.83 -9.03 23.27
CA ILE A 1069 36.41 -8.16 22.17
C ILE A 1069 36.05 -6.76 22.71
N PRO A 1070 36.14 -5.69 21.89
CA PRO A 1070 35.76 -4.34 22.30
C PRO A 1070 34.27 -4.21 22.65
N HIS A 1071 33.94 -3.36 23.63
CA HIS A 1071 32.56 -2.99 23.95
C HIS A 1071 32.10 -1.79 23.10
N PRO A 1072 30.85 -1.77 22.58
CA PRO A 1072 30.37 -0.72 21.68
C PRO A 1072 30.00 0.62 22.35
N GLU A 1073 29.85 0.65 23.68
CA GLU A 1073 29.56 1.87 24.47
C GLU A 1073 30.82 2.65 24.86
N GLY A 1074 32.03 2.12 24.60
CA GLY A 1074 33.27 2.82 24.92
C GLY A 1074 34.45 1.88 25.13
N CYS A 1075 35.64 2.38 24.80
CA CYS A 1075 36.92 1.67 24.82
C CYS A 1075 37.43 1.25 26.20
N ALA A 1076 36.98 1.90 27.29
CA ALA A 1076 37.30 1.45 28.65
C ALA A 1076 36.58 0.17 29.05
N LEU A 1077 35.62 -0.26 28.22
CA LEU A 1077 34.83 -1.45 28.42
C LEU A 1077 35.23 -2.49 27.38
N PHE A 1078 35.27 -3.74 27.81
CA PHE A 1078 35.49 -4.88 26.93
C PHE A 1078 34.53 -6.00 27.26
N LEU A 1079 34.27 -6.84 26.27
CA LEU A 1079 33.51 -8.07 26.45
C LEU A 1079 34.49 -9.24 26.51
N LEU A 1080 34.38 -10.06 27.54
CA LEU A 1080 35.09 -11.33 27.64
C LEU A 1080 34.18 -12.44 27.12
N CYS A 1081 34.62 -13.13 26.07
CA CYS A 1081 33.98 -14.29 25.49
C CYS A 1081 34.54 -15.57 26.11
N THR A 1082 33.67 -16.35 26.77
CA THR A 1082 34.04 -17.67 27.32
C THR A 1082 32.99 -18.70 26.94
N SER A 1083 33.35 -19.66 26.09
CA SER A 1083 32.48 -20.72 25.59
C SER A 1083 31.13 -20.20 25.04
N GLY A 1084 31.16 -19.04 24.38
CA GLY A 1084 29.98 -18.37 23.82
C GLY A 1084 29.22 -17.44 24.77
N PHE A 1085 29.61 -17.33 26.05
CA PHE A 1085 29.03 -16.36 27.00
C PHE A 1085 29.74 -15.01 26.92
N THR A 1086 28.94 -13.93 26.98
CA THR A 1086 29.40 -12.54 26.94
C THR A 1086 29.32 -11.92 28.32
N ALA A 1087 30.44 -11.39 28.83
CA ALA A 1087 30.48 -10.61 30.06
C ALA A 1087 31.19 -9.27 29.82
N ALA A 1088 30.56 -8.17 30.24
CA ALA A 1088 31.15 -6.84 30.15
C ALA A 1088 32.02 -6.56 31.38
N PHE A 1089 33.24 -6.14 31.12
CA PHE A 1089 34.20 -5.74 32.12
C PHE A 1089 34.71 -4.36 31.77
N ARG A 1090 34.97 -3.57 32.80
CA ARG A 1090 35.76 -2.36 32.65
C ARG A 1090 37.23 -2.75 32.79
N CYS A 1091 38.07 -2.22 31.91
CA CYS A 1091 39.50 -2.24 32.15
C CYS A 1091 39.81 -1.57 33.50
N PRO A 1092 40.92 -1.95 34.16
CA PRO A 1092 41.38 -1.25 35.35
C PRO A 1092 41.41 0.27 35.12
N GLU A 1093 41.20 1.06 36.17
CA GLU A 1093 41.14 2.53 36.05
C GLU A 1093 42.38 3.10 35.35
N GLY A 1094 42.17 3.96 34.35
CA GLY A 1094 43.24 4.54 33.53
C GLY A 1094 43.76 3.62 32.41
N GLU A 1095 43.12 2.47 32.20
CA GLU A 1095 43.37 1.59 31.05
C GLU A 1095 42.12 1.49 30.17
N ILE A 1096 42.35 1.41 28.85
CA ILE A 1096 41.32 1.06 27.86
C ILE A 1096 41.74 -0.21 27.13
N LEU A 1097 40.77 -0.86 26.50
CA LEU A 1097 41.06 -2.05 25.70
C LEU A 1097 41.80 -1.65 24.42
N HIS A 1098 43.00 -2.19 24.24
CA HIS A 1098 43.76 -2.00 23.01
C HIS A 1098 43.03 -2.63 21.81
N PRO A 1099 42.58 -1.87 20.78
CA PRO A 1099 41.87 -2.38 19.61
C PRO A 1099 42.56 -3.53 18.88
N GLU A 1100 43.89 -3.45 18.72
CA GLU A 1100 44.65 -4.50 18.01
C GLU A 1100 45.04 -5.69 18.91
N PHE A 1101 45.53 -5.44 20.13
CA PHE A 1101 46.07 -6.50 20.99
C PHE A 1101 45.05 -7.10 21.97
N LEU A 1102 43.85 -6.54 22.09
CA LEU A 1102 42.75 -7.02 22.95
C LEU A 1102 43.19 -7.24 24.41
N ILE A 1103 44.09 -6.39 24.88
CA ILE A 1103 44.57 -6.30 26.26
C ILE A 1103 44.23 -4.92 26.81
N CYS A 1104 43.90 -4.83 28.11
CA CYS A 1104 43.86 -3.55 28.78
C CYS A 1104 45.27 -2.95 28.81
N ALA A 1105 45.36 -1.74 28.26
CA ALA A 1105 46.56 -0.95 28.16
C ALA A 1105 46.23 0.46 28.63
N ALA A 1106 47.22 1.16 29.19
CA ALA A 1106 47.04 2.53 29.63
C ALA A 1106 46.45 3.38 28.50
N GLY A 1107 45.44 4.18 28.81
CA GLY A 1107 44.74 4.98 27.83
C GLY A 1107 43.57 5.76 28.45
N ASN A 1108 43.06 6.76 27.74
CA ASN A 1108 41.97 7.59 28.23
C ASN A 1108 40.62 7.08 27.71
N ALA A 1109 39.70 6.90 28.64
CA ALA A 1109 38.36 6.36 28.41
C ALA A 1109 37.42 7.36 27.71
N ASP A 1110 37.69 8.67 27.86
CA ASP A 1110 36.80 9.74 27.41
C ASP A 1110 36.99 10.09 25.93
N ASP A 1111 38.21 9.91 25.42
CA ASP A 1111 38.56 10.05 24.01
C ASP A 1111 38.85 8.73 23.31
N CYS A 1112 39.06 7.64 24.06
CA CYS A 1112 39.50 6.35 23.52
C CYS A 1112 40.93 6.30 23.00
N SER A 1113 41.81 7.14 23.56
CA SER A 1113 43.25 7.08 23.33
C SER A 1113 43.89 5.91 24.00
N LEU A 1114 44.57 5.08 23.22
CA LEU A 1114 45.67 4.33 23.79
C LEU A 1114 46.82 5.28 24.06
N ALA A 1115 47.44 5.12 25.22
CA ALA A 1115 48.72 5.77 25.46
C ALA A 1115 49.75 5.25 24.44
N PRO A 1116 50.63 6.12 23.90
CA PRO A 1116 51.64 5.79 22.90
C PRO A 1116 52.39 4.48 23.21
N VAL A 1117 52.24 3.44 22.38
CA VAL A 1117 53.05 2.23 22.48
C VAL A 1117 54.26 2.37 21.56
N THR A 1118 55.44 2.59 22.13
CA THR A 1118 56.68 2.61 21.36
C THR A 1118 56.99 1.21 20.81
N THR A 1119 57.19 1.13 19.50
CA THR A 1119 57.52 -0.11 18.80
C THR A 1119 58.88 -0.69 19.25
N GLU A 1120 58.88 -2.01 19.36
CA GLU A 1120 59.83 -2.93 20.03
C GLU A 1120 61.35 -2.69 19.86
N PRO A 1121 62.15 -3.27 20.78
CA PRO A 1121 63.31 -4.05 20.40
C PRO A 1121 63.04 -5.56 20.50
N SER A 1122 63.74 -6.32 19.64
CA SER A 1122 63.64 -7.77 19.42
C SER A 1122 63.47 -8.65 20.67
N ILE A 1123 62.90 -9.86 20.49
CA ILE A 1123 62.65 -10.94 21.49
C ILE A 1123 63.77 -11.23 22.51
N ILE A 1124 65.00 -10.77 22.27
CA ILE A 1124 66.13 -10.90 23.22
C ILE A 1124 66.10 -9.82 24.32
N SER A 1125 65.20 -8.82 24.23
CA SER A 1125 65.09 -7.71 25.18
C SER A 1125 63.64 -7.27 25.47
N VAL A 1126 62.67 -8.21 25.52
CA VAL A 1126 61.22 -7.88 25.72
C VAL A 1126 60.95 -7.16 27.05
N CYS A 1127 61.75 -7.43 28.08
CA CYS A 1127 61.57 -6.83 29.39
C CYS A 1127 62.37 -5.54 29.58
N GLU A 1128 63.22 -5.15 28.61
CA GLU A 1128 63.96 -3.90 28.67
C GLU A 1128 62.99 -2.72 28.49
N GLY A 1129 62.73 -2.01 29.58
CA GLY A 1129 61.75 -0.92 29.62
C GLY A 1129 60.31 -1.32 29.99
N ARG A 1130 60.03 -2.61 30.25
CA ARG A 1130 58.70 -3.06 30.73
C ARG A 1130 58.69 -3.25 32.26
N PRO A 1131 57.58 -2.90 32.95
CA PRO A 1131 57.42 -3.17 34.38
C PRO A 1131 57.57 -4.65 34.73
N ASP A 1132 57.87 -4.94 36.00
CA ASP A 1132 57.83 -6.32 36.49
C ASP A 1132 56.39 -6.83 36.43
N GLY A 1133 56.18 -7.98 35.79
CA GLY A 1133 54.83 -8.44 35.50
C GLY A 1133 54.77 -9.56 34.48
N ASN A 1134 53.56 -10.05 34.25
CA ASN A 1134 53.29 -11.08 33.28
C ASN A 1134 52.70 -10.45 32.01
N TYR A 1135 53.30 -10.78 30.88
CA TYR A 1135 52.98 -10.25 29.56
C TYR A 1135 52.60 -11.39 28.61
N THR A 1136 51.74 -11.11 27.65
CA THR A 1136 51.30 -12.10 26.66
C THR A 1136 52.47 -12.65 25.85
N HIS A 1137 52.51 -13.96 25.65
CA HIS A 1137 53.49 -14.58 24.77
C HIS A 1137 53.00 -14.52 23.30
N PRO A 1138 53.79 -13.99 22.35
CA PRO A 1138 53.34 -13.62 21.00
C PRO A 1138 53.08 -14.80 20.05
N LEU A 1139 53.31 -16.04 20.50
CA LEU A 1139 53.15 -17.22 19.65
C LEU A 1139 52.33 -18.34 20.29
N LEU A 1140 52.05 -18.26 21.59
CA LEU A 1140 51.37 -19.34 22.32
C LEU A 1140 50.50 -18.74 23.44
N CYS A 1141 49.18 -18.78 23.27
CA CYS A 1141 48.14 -18.18 24.12
C CYS A 1141 48.06 -18.75 25.55
N TYR A 1142 48.73 -19.86 25.84
CA TYR A 1142 48.84 -20.44 27.18
C TYR A 1142 50.22 -20.19 27.82
N MET A 1143 51.11 -19.47 27.15
CA MET A 1143 52.38 -19.02 27.72
C MET A 1143 52.37 -17.51 27.94
N PHE A 1144 53.22 -17.05 28.85
CA PHE A 1144 53.39 -15.65 29.18
C PHE A 1144 54.86 -15.34 29.48
N ILE A 1145 55.26 -14.12 29.18
CA ILE A 1145 56.58 -13.58 29.46
C ILE A 1145 56.53 -12.94 30.83
N HIS A 1146 57.30 -13.48 31.78
CA HIS A 1146 57.51 -12.92 33.10
C HIS A 1146 58.74 -12.01 33.06
N CYS A 1147 58.52 -10.71 33.28
CA CYS A 1147 59.59 -9.73 33.37
C CYS A 1147 59.97 -9.48 34.83
N THR A 1148 61.27 -9.53 35.12
CA THR A 1148 61.83 -9.14 36.42
C THR A 1148 63.13 -8.37 36.23
N ASN A 1149 63.17 -7.11 36.66
CA ASN A 1149 64.33 -6.21 36.56
C ASN A 1149 64.96 -6.18 35.15
N GLY A 1150 64.12 -6.12 34.12
CA GLY A 1150 64.56 -6.10 32.72
C GLY A 1150 64.99 -7.45 32.14
N ALA A 1151 65.03 -8.52 32.95
CA ALA A 1151 65.29 -9.88 32.48
C ALA A 1151 64.01 -10.56 32.01
N THR A 1152 64.08 -11.25 30.87
CA THR A 1152 62.98 -11.97 30.23
C THR A 1152 62.98 -13.46 30.60
N GLU A 1153 61.90 -13.95 31.21
CA GLU A 1153 61.66 -15.37 31.47
C GLU A 1153 60.30 -15.79 30.86
N ILE A 1154 60.21 -16.97 30.24
CA ILE A 1154 58.96 -17.47 29.64
C ILE A 1154 58.36 -18.56 30.54
N ARG A 1155 57.07 -18.41 30.91
CA ARG A 1155 56.33 -19.32 31.79
C ARG A 1155 55.00 -19.74 31.14
N SER A 1156 54.44 -20.87 31.55
CA SER A 1156 53.16 -21.38 31.05
C SER A 1156 52.07 -21.33 32.12
N CYS A 1157 50.84 -21.07 31.68
CA CYS A 1157 49.66 -21.15 32.51
C CYS A 1157 49.36 -22.61 32.92
N PRO A 1158 48.71 -22.82 34.08
CA PRO A 1158 48.20 -24.13 34.48
C PRO A 1158 47.30 -24.74 33.41
N LYS A 1159 47.18 -26.07 33.41
CA LYS A 1159 46.37 -26.82 32.42
C LYS A 1159 44.93 -26.29 32.38
N ASP A 1160 44.36 -26.19 31.18
CA ASP A 1160 43.00 -25.67 30.89
C ASP A 1160 42.80 -24.18 31.25
N GLN A 1161 43.89 -23.42 31.26
CA GLN A 1161 43.88 -21.97 31.37
C GLN A 1161 44.71 -21.33 30.27
N ILE A 1162 44.27 -20.16 29.82
CA ILE A 1162 44.98 -19.33 28.85
C ILE A 1162 45.42 -18.04 29.54
N PHE A 1163 46.53 -17.49 29.07
CA PHE A 1163 47.00 -16.22 29.61
C PHE A 1163 46.23 -15.07 28.96
N VAL A 1164 45.44 -14.35 29.76
CA VAL A 1164 44.67 -13.21 29.28
C VAL A 1164 45.43 -11.93 29.64
N GLY A 1165 46.03 -11.32 28.62
CA GLY A 1165 46.86 -10.13 28.80
C GLY A 1165 46.10 -8.95 29.42
N ALA A 1166 44.78 -8.85 29.18
CA ALA A 1166 43.92 -7.82 29.76
C ALA A 1166 43.81 -7.88 31.29
N ILE A 1167 44.00 -9.05 31.90
CA ILE A 1167 43.99 -9.23 33.37
C ILE A 1167 45.37 -9.66 33.91
N ARG A 1168 46.40 -9.67 33.05
CA ARG A 1168 47.79 -10.11 33.31
C ARG A 1168 47.91 -11.44 34.07
N GLY A 1169 46.97 -12.35 33.81
CA GLY A 1169 46.79 -13.56 34.58
C GLY A 1169 46.20 -14.70 33.75
N CYS A 1170 46.30 -15.91 34.29
CA CYS A 1170 45.69 -17.08 33.68
C CYS A 1170 44.19 -17.10 33.99
N ALA A 1171 43.35 -17.18 32.96
CA ALA A 1171 41.91 -17.34 33.07
C ALA A 1171 41.50 -18.71 32.50
N PRO A 1172 40.36 -19.27 32.93
CA PRO A 1172 39.84 -20.50 32.33
C PRO A 1172 39.72 -20.36 30.81
N GLY A 1173 40.25 -21.33 30.06
CA GLY A 1173 40.22 -21.30 28.60
C GLY A 1173 40.91 -22.51 27.98
N ASN A 1174 40.47 -22.90 26.79
CA ASN A 1174 40.98 -24.10 26.14
C ASN A 1174 42.33 -23.85 25.44
N GLN A 1175 43.38 -24.54 25.88
CA GLN A 1175 44.75 -24.37 25.35
C GLN A 1175 44.94 -24.92 23.92
N GLU A 1176 44.05 -25.80 23.43
CA GLU A 1176 44.14 -26.38 22.08
C GLU A 1176 43.42 -25.55 21.02
N SER A 1177 42.44 -24.73 21.41
CA SER A 1177 41.65 -23.89 20.49
C SER A 1177 41.91 -22.40 20.65
N CYS A 1178 42.71 -21.98 21.63
CA CYS A 1178 43.07 -20.58 21.78
C CYS A 1178 44.00 -20.16 20.64
N ILE A 1179 43.77 -18.94 20.15
CA ILE A 1179 44.55 -18.36 19.07
C ILE A 1179 45.56 -17.42 19.73
N PRO A 1180 46.88 -17.63 19.57
CA PRO A 1180 47.86 -16.65 19.99
C PRO A 1180 47.68 -15.36 19.17
N LEU A 1181 47.84 -14.22 19.84
CA LEU A 1181 47.82 -12.89 19.21
C LEU A 1181 48.84 -12.78 18.08
#